data_AF-A0A370FX51-F1
#
_entry.id   AF-A0A370FX51-F1
#
_cell.length_a   1.000
_cell.length_b   1.000
_cell.length_c   1.000
_cell.angle_alpha   90.00
_cell.angle_beta   90.00
_cell.angle_gamma   90.00
#
_symmetry.space_group_name_H-M   'P 1'
#
loop_
_entity.id
_entity.type
_entity.pdbx_description
1 polymer ?
#
loop_
_entity_poly.entity_id
_entity_poly.type
_entity_poly.pdbx_seq_one_letter_code
_entity_poly.pdbx_strand_id
1 'polypeptide(L)'
;MPVSFSRHAGRVTGAACLAALCLVLAGPPVARAAEGPRLDQIQVIGSHNSYHAGLAPSIAALLARRDSASAQGLDYAHADLPTQFDHGIRQIELDIYADAAGGRFAHPRSARWLAEAGLPPADTGNAALMRRLGFKVMHIPDIDQRATCEPLLACLGQVRAWSRAHPGHLPLFVLLEVEQGKRAPLTEPEPFTWRTFDALEREIRSVFAPGEVLTPDQVRGNAPSLRAAVAAHGWPGVDAARGKVVFLLDQRSNRELYLKGHPGLRGRVAFTNAPPEADDAAFTELNDGPPEAIADLVRRHMLVRTRADANTMEGRSGDPTRRDAALASGAQLVSTDYPDFEPARWTGYRVGFGTGLAARCNPVSAPASCRDAAIEPRAPEALRLRKLILVVRHGLRSPLADQVPSRAVIDHVWPVWSGVPGDLTPEGVAQMRGLGVWERALMAGNDMAGLVAGGCPAPDMLRLRANSSRRTVASAEAFAAGFAPGCPVAIVHESIGVPDRVFSPLEADRPGDLRALLPALRAEAAAAGLLAGPPREGLSALRRLAGCPGRGALCADDGVPAVLDVDASGQHLTLSGSLLPASSVAEAIMLGSLSGQPAARMAWGALDDGTFARLSELHAAMLHVMTGLPSLAPVLSRPLRAAIAAEMTHADGPALAVWMGHDSTIVPLLAQLGLHVHAPGYAMDDVPVGSALGFALLTDAQGGHPAVRVLFQSQMPARLRAGDGAYPPDMAYLAVPGCGGAAVCPLATFTRLLDGGASP
;
A
#
# COMPACT_ATOMS: atom_id res chain seq x y z
N MET A 1 13.40 63.42 -78.02
CA MET A 1 12.69 64.53 -78.69
C MET A 1 11.26 64.58 -78.14
N PRO A 2 10.71 65.76 -77.81
CA PRO A 2 11.41 66.96 -77.36
C PRO A 2 10.68 67.68 -76.18
N VAL A 3 11.36 68.71 -75.61
CA VAL A 3 10.78 69.98 -75.10
C VAL A 3 10.02 69.90 -73.75
N SER A 4 10.11 70.83 -72.79
CA SER A 4 10.85 72.08 -72.57
C SER A 4 10.29 72.73 -71.28
N PHE A 5 11.15 73.39 -70.50
CA PHE A 5 10.95 74.65 -69.76
C PHE A 5 9.83 74.82 -68.70
N SER A 6 10.31 74.98 -67.45
CA SER A 6 10.29 76.21 -66.63
C SER A 6 9.00 77.04 -66.44
N ARG A 7 8.53 77.02 -65.18
CA ARG A 7 7.98 78.11 -64.32
C ARG A 7 6.74 78.89 -64.82
N HIS A 8 5.67 78.92 -64.02
CA HIS A 8 5.22 80.10 -63.26
C HIS A 8 4.11 79.81 -62.22
N ALA A 9 4.30 80.45 -61.06
CA ALA A 9 3.48 80.73 -59.88
C ALA A 9 1.96 80.43 -59.81
N GLY A 10 1.50 80.01 -58.61
CA GLY A 10 0.14 80.29 -58.15
C GLY A 10 -0.37 79.51 -56.93
N ARG A 11 -0.33 80.17 -55.76
CA ARG A 11 -1.32 80.12 -54.65
C ARG A 11 -1.55 78.83 -53.83
N VAL A 12 -1.07 78.90 -52.59
CA VAL A 12 -1.74 78.60 -51.30
C VAL A 12 -3.14 77.98 -51.36
N THR A 13 -3.28 76.74 -50.85
CA THR A 13 -4.14 76.29 -49.73
C THR A 13 -4.21 74.75 -49.75
N GLY A 14 -4.32 74.13 -48.57
CA GLY A 14 -4.05 72.71 -48.35
C GLY A 14 -5.07 71.71 -48.89
N ALA A 15 -4.62 70.48 -49.02
CA ALA A 15 -5.45 69.29 -49.16
C ALA A 15 -4.69 68.07 -48.61
N ALA A 16 -5.43 67.24 -47.89
CA ALA A 16 -4.98 66.07 -47.15
C ALA A 16 -4.36 64.97 -48.03
N CYS A 17 -3.27 64.36 -47.54
CA CYS A 17 -2.82 63.04 -47.95
C CYS A 17 -2.72 62.15 -46.71
N LEU A 18 -3.48 61.05 -46.70
CA LEU A 18 -3.38 60.00 -45.69
C LEU A 18 -1.96 59.43 -45.67
N ALA A 19 -1.29 59.54 -44.54
CA ALA A 19 -0.05 58.83 -44.26
C ALA A 19 -0.39 57.37 -43.90
N ALA A 20 -0.01 56.43 -44.77
CA ALA A 20 0.08 55.02 -44.41
C ALA A 20 1.32 54.82 -43.53
N LEU A 21 1.13 54.94 -42.22
CA LEU A 21 2.14 54.62 -41.21
C LEU A 21 2.20 53.09 -41.07
N CYS A 22 3.13 52.44 -41.76
CA CYS A 22 3.53 51.06 -41.42
C CYS A 22 4.24 51.07 -40.06
N LEU A 23 3.46 51.03 -38.98
CA LEU A 23 3.95 50.62 -37.67
C LEU A 23 4.35 49.15 -37.78
N VAL A 24 5.65 48.90 -37.88
CA VAL A 24 6.23 47.65 -37.40
C VAL A 24 6.00 47.66 -35.89
N LEU A 25 4.89 47.07 -35.46
CA LEU A 25 4.69 46.70 -34.07
C LEU A 25 5.74 45.65 -33.76
N ALA A 26 6.87 46.09 -33.20
CA ALA A 26 7.71 45.21 -32.42
C ALA A 26 6.79 44.66 -31.32
N GLY A 27 6.37 43.40 -31.48
CA GLY A 27 5.67 42.69 -30.43
C GLY A 27 6.48 42.77 -29.15
N PRO A 28 5.82 42.70 -27.97
CA PRO A 28 6.56 42.60 -26.72
C PRO A 28 7.57 41.46 -26.86
N PRO A 29 8.77 41.56 -26.26
CA PRO A 29 9.70 40.45 -26.27
C PRO A 29 8.92 39.24 -25.78
N VAL A 30 8.78 38.22 -26.64
CA VAL A 30 8.25 36.92 -26.22
C VAL A 30 9.16 36.52 -25.08
N ALA A 31 8.67 36.61 -23.85
CA ALA A 31 9.40 36.16 -22.69
C ALA A 31 9.76 34.71 -23.01
N ARG A 32 11.05 34.45 -23.26
CA ARG A 32 11.56 33.09 -23.41
C ARG A 32 11.04 32.36 -22.18
N ALA A 33 10.16 31.37 -22.38
CA ALA A 33 9.60 30.58 -21.29
C ALA A 33 10.77 30.20 -20.38
N ALA A 34 10.67 30.54 -19.10
CA ALA A 34 11.73 30.23 -18.14
C ALA A 34 12.01 28.73 -18.25
N GLU A 35 13.24 28.35 -18.61
CA GLU A 35 13.64 26.94 -18.62
C GLU A 35 13.39 26.38 -17.21
N GLY A 36 12.68 25.24 -17.14
CA GLY A 36 12.40 24.55 -15.88
C GLY A 36 13.69 24.12 -15.16
N PRO A 37 13.62 23.66 -13.90
CA PRO A 37 14.81 23.28 -13.14
C PRO A 37 15.55 22.12 -13.80
N ARG A 38 16.87 22.05 -13.57
CA ARG A 38 17.71 20.89 -13.90
C ARG A 38 17.61 19.80 -12.83
N LEU A 39 18.06 18.59 -13.13
CA LEU A 39 18.07 17.49 -12.15
C LEU A 39 18.92 17.80 -10.91
N ASP A 40 20.02 18.54 -11.05
CA ASP A 40 20.84 18.98 -9.91
C ASP A 40 20.18 20.08 -9.06
N GLN A 41 19.01 20.58 -9.49
CA GLN A 41 18.25 21.68 -8.90
C GLN A 41 16.93 21.24 -8.28
N ILE A 42 16.67 19.93 -8.22
CA ILE A 42 15.54 19.35 -7.49
C ILE A 42 16.07 18.47 -6.36
N GLN A 43 15.23 18.19 -5.38
CA GLN A 43 15.48 17.23 -4.31
C GLN A 43 14.35 16.21 -4.30
N VAL A 44 14.70 14.94 -4.21
CA VAL A 44 13.78 13.82 -4.13
C VAL A 44 14.05 12.97 -2.89
N ILE A 45 13.03 12.23 -2.47
CA ILE A 45 13.17 11.21 -1.43
C ILE A 45 13.41 9.86 -2.08
N GLY A 46 14.31 9.10 -1.45
CA GLY A 46 14.48 7.69 -1.74
C GLY A 46 14.29 6.80 -0.54
N SER A 47 14.00 5.53 -0.80
CA SER A 47 14.07 4.48 0.21
C SER A 47 15.46 3.84 0.20
N HIS A 48 16.02 3.60 1.39
CA HIS A 48 17.24 2.82 1.57
C HIS A 48 16.86 1.33 1.58
N ASN A 49 17.66 0.48 0.94
CA ASN A 49 17.37 -0.95 0.75
C ASN A 49 15.94 -1.21 0.30
N SER A 50 15.50 -0.57 -0.79
CA SER A 50 14.09 -0.46 -1.20
C SER A 50 13.37 -1.80 -1.41
N TYR A 51 14.11 -2.89 -1.56
CA TYR A 51 13.58 -4.24 -1.72
C TYR A 51 13.36 -4.96 -0.38
N HIS A 52 13.82 -4.42 0.75
CA HIS A 52 13.86 -5.10 2.04
C HIS A 52 12.44 -5.47 2.53
N ALA A 53 12.16 -6.78 2.58
CA ALA A 53 10.83 -7.31 2.94
C ALA A 53 10.67 -7.58 4.45
N GLY A 54 11.64 -7.15 5.25
CA GLY A 54 11.72 -7.40 6.69
C GLY A 54 12.18 -8.80 7.06
N LEU A 55 12.72 -8.91 8.27
CA LEU A 55 13.19 -10.18 8.82
C LEU A 55 12.05 -11.18 9.05
N ALA A 56 12.32 -12.45 8.74
CA ALA A 56 11.43 -13.53 9.17
C ALA A 56 11.40 -13.61 10.72
N PRO A 57 10.25 -13.88 11.36
CA PRO A 57 10.12 -13.84 12.82
C PRO A 57 11.14 -14.69 13.58
N SER A 58 11.42 -15.91 13.09
CA SER A 58 12.43 -16.78 13.72
C SER A 58 13.85 -16.22 13.59
N ILE A 59 14.17 -15.54 12.48
CA ILE A 59 15.47 -14.88 12.31
C ILE A 59 15.57 -13.67 13.24
N ALA A 60 14.53 -12.84 13.31
CA ALA A 60 14.49 -11.71 14.23
C ALA A 60 14.66 -12.17 15.69
N ALA A 61 13.99 -13.25 16.09
CA ALA A 61 14.14 -13.85 17.42
C ALA A 61 15.55 -14.43 17.66
N LEU A 62 16.15 -15.05 16.65
CA LEU A 62 17.53 -15.55 16.72
C LEU A 62 18.52 -14.40 16.91
N LEU A 63 18.39 -13.33 16.11
CA LEU A 63 19.24 -12.14 16.21
C LEU A 63 19.03 -11.46 17.55
N ALA A 64 17.80 -11.27 18.02
CA ALA A 64 17.55 -10.64 19.32
C ALA A 64 18.26 -11.35 20.49
N ARG A 65 18.49 -12.67 20.38
CA ARG A 65 19.25 -13.46 21.38
C ARG A 65 20.77 -13.35 21.22
N ARG A 66 21.27 -13.18 20.00
CA ARG A 66 22.72 -13.23 19.68
C ARG A 66 23.35 -11.86 19.53
N ASP A 67 22.63 -10.96 18.90
CA ASP A 67 23.01 -9.60 18.56
C ASP A 67 21.75 -8.73 18.48
N SER A 68 21.33 -8.22 19.64
CA SER A 68 20.17 -7.35 19.77
C SER A 68 20.31 -6.03 19.00
N ALA A 69 21.53 -5.56 18.78
CA ALA A 69 21.76 -4.31 18.05
C ALA A 69 21.45 -4.50 16.55
N SER A 70 21.97 -5.58 15.95
CA SER A 70 21.59 -5.95 14.58
C SER A 70 20.10 -6.25 14.46
N ALA A 71 19.51 -6.96 15.43
CA ALA A 71 18.07 -7.21 15.42
C ALA A 71 17.24 -5.91 15.38
N GLN A 72 17.68 -4.87 16.09
CA GLN A 72 17.02 -3.56 16.05
C GLN A 72 17.26 -2.83 14.74
N GLY A 73 18.50 -2.83 14.24
CA GLY A 73 18.90 -2.12 13.01
C GLY A 73 18.26 -2.67 11.73
N LEU A 74 17.86 -3.95 11.74
CA LEU A 74 17.20 -4.63 10.63
C LEU A 74 15.66 -4.63 10.73
N ASP A 75 15.11 -3.92 11.71
CA ASP A 75 13.69 -3.99 12.07
C ASP A 75 12.82 -2.99 11.29
N TYR A 76 12.89 -3.06 9.97
CA TYR A 76 12.08 -2.27 9.04
C TYR A 76 11.68 -3.13 7.85
N ALA A 77 10.83 -2.60 6.97
CA ALA A 77 10.43 -3.24 5.73
C ALA A 77 9.84 -2.18 4.81
N HIS A 78 9.87 -2.44 3.51
CA HIS A 78 9.27 -1.60 2.49
C HIS A 78 8.18 -2.35 1.72
N ALA A 79 7.20 -1.61 1.20
CA ALA A 79 6.29 -2.06 0.16
C ALA A 79 7.07 -2.44 -1.13
N ASP A 80 6.39 -3.04 -2.10
CA ASP A 80 7.02 -3.30 -3.41
C ASP A 80 7.38 -2.01 -4.16
N LEU A 81 8.29 -2.11 -5.13
CA LEU A 81 8.82 -0.93 -5.84
C LEU A 81 7.71 -0.09 -6.52
N PRO A 82 6.72 -0.67 -7.22
CA PRO A 82 5.61 0.10 -7.80
C PRO A 82 4.83 0.91 -6.76
N THR A 83 4.52 0.32 -5.61
CA THR A 83 3.82 1.03 -4.52
C THR A 83 4.65 2.22 -4.03
N GLN A 84 5.95 2.04 -3.83
CA GLN A 84 6.84 3.13 -3.43
C GLN A 84 6.81 4.29 -4.45
N PHE A 85 6.85 3.98 -5.75
CA PHE A 85 6.79 4.98 -6.80
C PHE A 85 5.44 5.71 -6.87
N ASP A 86 4.33 5.00 -6.65
CA ASP A 86 2.99 5.59 -6.56
C ASP A 86 2.89 6.59 -5.40
N HIS A 87 3.65 6.36 -4.33
CA HIS A 87 3.74 7.24 -3.16
C HIS A 87 4.84 8.32 -3.25
N GLY A 88 5.42 8.51 -4.44
CA GLY A 88 6.31 9.64 -4.72
C GLY A 88 7.80 9.38 -4.46
N ILE A 89 8.20 8.14 -4.18
CA ILE A 89 9.62 7.77 -4.15
C ILE A 89 10.19 7.91 -5.56
N ARG A 90 11.35 8.57 -5.69
CA ARG A 90 12.06 8.74 -6.97
C ARG A 90 13.52 8.28 -6.91
N GLN A 91 13.98 7.79 -5.77
CA GLN A 91 15.23 7.07 -5.65
C GLN A 91 15.01 5.74 -4.93
N ILE A 92 15.58 4.67 -5.47
CA ILE A 92 15.61 3.35 -4.84
C ILE A 92 17.04 2.83 -4.76
N GLU A 93 17.29 1.92 -3.83
CA GLU A 93 18.58 1.28 -3.58
C GLU A 93 18.40 -0.25 -3.64
N LEU A 94 19.25 -0.89 -4.44
CA LEU A 94 19.26 -2.34 -4.65
C LEU A 94 20.66 -2.87 -4.35
N ASP A 95 20.79 -3.63 -3.28
CA ASP A 95 21.99 -4.40 -2.98
C ASP A 95 22.04 -5.56 -3.96
N ILE A 96 23.17 -5.71 -4.65
CA ILE A 96 23.35 -6.72 -5.69
C ILE A 96 24.55 -7.61 -5.39
N TYR A 97 24.29 -8.91 -5.46
CA TYR A 97 25.27 -9.98 -5.28
C TYR A 97 25.46 -10.72 -6.59
N ALA A 98 26.70 -10.87 -7.06
CA ALA A 98 26.99 -11.71 -8.21
C ALA A 98 26.89 -13.20 -7.84
N ASP A 99 26.23 -13.97 -8.69
CA ASP A 99 26.20 -15.44 -8.62
C ASP A 99 26.36 -16.03 -10.02
N ALA A 100 27.59 -16.01 -10.55
CA ALA A 100 27.85 -16.39 -11.94
C ALA A 100 27.60 -17.88 -12.21
N ALA A 101 27.76 -18.72 -11.19
CA ALA A 101 27.48 -20.16 -11.27
C ALA A 101 26.03 -20.52 -10.90
N GLY A 102 25.35 -19.67 -10.12
CA GLY A 102 24.06 -19.97 -9.51
C GLY A 102 24.20 -20.86 -8.27
N GLY A 103 23.25 -20.72 -7.34
CA GLY A 103 23.14 -21.59 -6.17
C GLY A 103 23.95 -21.16 -4.96
N ARG A 104 24.75 -20.08 -5.06
CA ARG A 104 25.57 -19.59 -3.95
C ARG A 104 24.74 -19.28 -2.71
N PHE A 105 23.55 -18.72 -2.92
CA PHE A 105 22.65 -18.26 -1.85
C PHE A 105 21.43 -19.17 -1.66
N ALA A 106 21.37 -20.33 -2.33
CA ALA A 106 20.20 -21.21 -2.33
C ALA A 106 20.03 -22.05 -1.06
N HIS A 107 21.03 -22.07 -0.20
CA HIS A 107 21.07 -22.89 1.02
C HIS A 107 21.55 -22.06 2.22
N PRO A 108 20.71 -21.13 2.72
CA PRO A 108 21.11 -20.24 3.78
C PRO A 108 21.46 -20.97 5.07
N ARG A 109 22.55 -20.53 5.70
CA ARG A 109 23.05 -21.08 6.97
C ARG A 109 22.08 -20.89 8.14
N SER A 110 21.20 -19.90 8.06
CA SER A 110 20.20 -19.66 9.11
C SER A 110 19.30 -20.85 9.37
N ALA A 111 18.97 -21.67 8.37
CA ALA A 111 18.18 -22.89 8.59
C ALA A 111 18.81 -23.79 9.67
N ARG A 112 20.14 -23.93 9.64
CA ARG A 112 20.90 -24.67 10.65
C ARG A 112 20.91 -23.92 11.99
N TRP A 113 21.17 -22.61 11.99
CA TRP A 113 21.22 -21.84 13.24
C TRP A 113 19.88 -21.79 13.98
N LEU A 114 18.77 -21.75 13.25
CA LEU A 114 17.42 -21.82 13.81
C LEU A 114 17.17 -23.18 14.45
N ALA A 115 17.53 -24.28 13.77
CA ALA A 115 17.41 -25.62 14.32
C ALA A 115 18.25 -25.79 15.60
N GLU A 116 19.51 -25.32 15.61
CA GLU A 116 20.38 -25.33 16.78
C GLU A 116 19.83 -24.48 17.95
N ALA A 117 19.11 -23.40 17.65
CA ALA A 117 18.48 -22.53 18.64
C ALA A 117 17.08 -22.99 19.09
N GLY A 118 16.59 -24.14 18.58
CA GLY A 118 15.24 -24.64 18.86
C GLY A 118 14.13 -23.72 18.33
N LEU A 119 14.40 -22.96 17.27
CA LEU A 119 13.45 -22.03 16.64
C LEU A 119 12.81 -22.67 15.39
N PRO A 120 11.55 -22.32 15.06
CA PRO A 120 10.90 -22.81 13.84
C PRO A 120 11.68 -22.40 12.58
N PRO A 121 11.65 -23.20 11.50
CA PRO A 121 12.20 -22.81 10.21
C PRO A 121 11.64 -21.46 9.75
N ALA A 122 12.48 -20.63 9.16
CA ALA A 122 12.09 -19.35 8.57
C ALA A 122 11.89 -19.50 7.05
N ASP A 123 10.99 -18.69 6.50
CA ASP A 123 11.05 -18.36 5.08
C ASP A 123 12.30 -17.51 4.82
N THR A 124 13.18 -18.01 3.94
CA THR A 124 14.42 -17.33 3.55
C THR A 124 14.38 -16.88 2.09
N GLY A 125 13.18 -16.79 1.50
CA GLY A 125 12.97 -16.43 0.11
C GLY A 125 13.01 -17.63 -0.86
N ASN A 126 13.07 -17.32 -2.16
CA ASN A 126 12.87 -18.32 -3.21
C ASN A 126 14.16 -19.09 -3.55
N ALA A 127 14.37 -20.24 -2.91
CA ALA A 127 15.55 -21.08 -3.15
C ALA A 127 15.70 -21.54 -4.62
N ALA A 128 14.60 -21.76 -5.35
CA ALA A 128 14.67 -22.15 -6.77
C ALA A 128 15.23 -21.03 -7.65
N LEU A 129 14.95 -19.78 -7.29
CA LEU A 129 15.47 -18.59 -7.93
C LEU A 129 16.95 -18.36 -7.59
N MET A 130 17.31 -18.55 -6.32
CA MET A 130 18.69 -18.48 -5.86
C MET A 130 19.61 -19.53 -6.51
N ARG A 131 19.06 -20.64 -7.04
CA ARG A 131 19.83 -21.63 -7.83
C ARG A 131 20.19 -21.18 -9.24
N ARG A 132 19.50 -20.18 -9.79
CA ARG A 132 19.78 -19.68 -11.14
C ARG A 132 21.03 -18.79 -11.12
N LEU A 133 21.78 -18.75 -12.21
CA LEU A 133 22.84 -17.75 -12.38
C LEU A 133 22.29 -16.32 -12.48
N GLY A 134 23.14 -15.32 -12.26
CA GLY A 134 22.82 -13.88 -12.43
C GLY A 134 23.00 -13.08 -11.14
N PHE A 135 22.53 -11.84 -11.12
CA PHE A 135 22.59 -10.99 -9.93
C PHE A 135 21.40 -11.23 -9.00
N LYS A 136 21.69 -11.39 -7.71
CA LYS A 136 20.71 -11.50 -6.63
C LYS A 136 20.57 -10.18 -5.90
N VAL A 137 19.39 -9.94 -5.37
CA VAL A 137 18.94 -8.81 -4.56
C VAL A 137 18.51 -9.36 -3.20
N MET A 138 19.26 -8.96 -2.18
CA MET A 138 19.02 -9.31 -0.79
C MET A 138 19.87 -8.39 0.08
N HIS A 139 19.56 -8.26 1.37
CA HIS A 139 20.32 -7.37 2.24
C HIS A 139 21.54 -8.07 2.82
N ILE A 140 21.34 -9.17 3.55
CA ILE A 140 22.45 -9.91 4.20
C ILE A 140 22.31 -11.41 3.92
N PRO A 141 23.30 -12.06 3.27
CA PRO A 141 23.29 -13.49 3.05
C PRO A 141 23.08 -14.27 4.35
N ASP A 142 22.32 -15.35 4.25
CA ASP A 142 21.89 -16.21 5.37
C ASP A 142 20.97 -15.58 6.41
N ILE A 143 20.99 -14.27 6.64
CA ILE A 143 20.22 -13.61 7.71
C ILE A 143 19.00 -12.93 7.11
N ASP A 144 19.20 -12.05 6.15
CA ASP A 144 18.20 -11.11 5.67
C ASP A 144 18.08 -11.20 4.14
N GLN A 145 17.55 -12.34 3.70
CA GLN A 145 17.48 -12.73 2.29
C GLN A 145 16.15 -12.39 1.61
N ARG A 146 15.15 -11.94 2.38
CA ARG A 146 13.81 -11.72 1.85
C ARG A 146 13.77 -10.36 1.16
N ALA A 147 13.30 -10.38 -0.08
CA ALA A 147 13.16 -9.19 -0.90
C ALA A 147 11.77 -9.15 -1.55
N THR A 148 11.21 -7.94 -1.70
CA THR A 148 9.93 -7.70 -2.41
C THR A 148 10.08 -7.89 -3.93
N CYS A 149 11.32 -7.87 -4.43
CA CYS A 149 11.68 -8.24 -5.78
C CYS A 149 13.01 -8.99 -5.79
N GLU A 150 13.11 -10.06 -6.59
CA GLU A 150 14.31 -10.90 -6.75
C GLU A 150 14.09 -11.76 -8.02
N PRO A 151 15.06 -11.95 -8.94
CA PRO A 151 16.42 -11.38 -9.02
C PRO A 151 16.43 -9.92 -9.45
N LEU A 152 17.63 -9.36 -9.65
CA LEU A 152 17.81 -8.00 -10.19
C LEU A 152 16.96 -7.76 -11.45
N LEU A 153 16.90 -8.70 -12.38
CA LEU A 153 16.06 -8.60 -13.59
C LEU A 153 14.57 -8.41 -13.28
N ALA A 154 14.05 -9.03 -12.21
CA ALA A 154 12.66 -8.85 -11.79
C ALA A 154 12.45 -7.46 -11.17
N CYS A 155 13.38 -7.00 -10.32
CA CYS A 155 13.36 -5.65 -9.77
C CYS A 155 13.37 -4.60 -10.89
N LEU A 156 14.32 -4.70 -11.83
CA LEU A 156 14.40 -3.82 -12.99
C LEU A 156 13.16 -3.90 -13.88
N GLY A 157 12.55 -5.09 -13.99
CA GLY A 157 11.28 -5.30 -14.67
C GLY A 157 10.13 -4.51 -14.03
N GLN A 158 10.02 -4.51 -12.70
CA GLN A 158 9.05 -3.69 -11.97
C GLN A 158 9.27 -2.19 -12.23
N VAL A 159 10.52 -1.72 -12.14
CA VAL A 159 10.90 -0.32 -12.43
C VAL A 159 10.47 0.09 -13.84
N ARG A 160 10.81 -0.72 -14.85
CA ARG A 160 10.45 -0.42 -16.24
C ARG A 160 8.95 -0.46 -16.48
N ALA A 161 8.24 -1.45 -15.93
CA ALA A 161 6.80 -1.58 -16.09
C ALA A 161 6.07 -0.35 -15.53
N TRP A 162 6.43 0.07 -14.31
CA TRP A 162 5.89 1.27 -13.70
C TRP A 162 6.26 2.53 -14.50
N SER A 163 7.52 2.67 -14.92
CA SER A 163 8.00 3.80 -15.71
C SER A 163 7.20 3.98 -17.01
N ARG A 164 6.95 2.88 -17.74
CA ARG A 164 6.16 2.89 -18.98
C ARG A 164 4.69 3.22 -18.76
N ALA A 165 4.12 2.82 -17.62
CA ALA A 165 2.76 3.19 -17.24
C ALA A 165 2.65 4.68 -16.89
N HIS A 166 3.75 5.35 -16.56
CA HIS A 166 3.80 6.74 -16.09
C HIS A 166 4.78 7.62 -16.88
N PRO A 167 4.65 7.77 -18.22
CA PRO A 167 5.70 8.37 -19.07
C PRO A 167 6.11 9.82 -18.71
N GLY A 168 5.31 10.53 -17.89
CA GLY A 168 5.61 11.88 -17.38
C GLY A 168 6.34 11.92 -16.03
N HIS A 169 6.63 10.77 -15.40
CA HIS A 169 7.25 10.69 -14.08
C HIS A 169 8.63 11.39 -14.06
N LEU A 170 9.02 11.94 -12.90
CA LEU A 170 10.40 12.38 -12.69
C LEU A 170 11.38 11.22 -12.81
N PRO A 171 12.65 11.45 -13.22
CA PRO A 171 13.59 10.36 -13.37
C PRO A 171 13.67 9.47 -12.12
N LEU A 172 13.66 8.16 -12.33
CA LEU A 172 13.86 7.19 -11.25
C LEU A 172 15.36 6.96 -11.10
N PHE A 173 15.91 7.31 -9.95
CA PHE A 173 17.30 7.04 -9.61
C PHE A 173 17.40 5.65 -8.99
N VAL A 174 18.15 4.75 -9.61
CA VAL A 174 18.39 3.39 -9.10
C VAL A 174 19.84 3.32 -8.66
N LEU A 175 20.03 3.32 -7.35
CA LEU A 175 21.32 3.11 -6.73
C LEU A 175 21.59 1.61 -6.64
N LEU A 176 22.71 1.17 -7.21
CA LEU A 176 23.15 -0.22 -7.19
C LEU A 176 24.30 -0.33 -6.19
N GLU A 177 24.00 -0.92 -5.03
CA GLU A 177 25.02 -1.23 -4.03
C GLU A 177 25.61 -2.61 -4.33
N VAL A 178 26.89 -2.62 -4.73
CA VAL A 178 27.57 -3.86 -5.09
C VAL A 178 28.11 -4.54 -3.85
N GLU A 179 27.57 -5.71 -3.54
CA GLU A 179 27.93 -6.44 -2.34
C GLU A 179 28.92 -7.57 -2.63
N GLN A 180 30.07 -7.49 -1.94
CA GLN A 180 31.22 -8.37 -2.16
C GLN A 180 32.13 -8.49 -0.94
N GLY A 181 33.05 -9.45 -0.97
CA GLY A 181 34.12 -9.58 0.02
C GLY A 181 33.84 -10.60 1.12
N LYS A 182 34.83 -10.85 1.98
CA LYS A 182 34.76 -11.88 3.02
C LYS A 182 33.82 -11.46 4.16
N ARG A 183 32.80 -12.29 4.43
CA ARG A 183 31.79 -12.04 5.47
C ARG A 183 31.61 -13.21 6.46
N ALA A 184 32.68 -13.95 6.77
CA ALA A 184 32.58 -15.10 7.67
C ALA A 184 31.94 -14.72 9.03
N PRO A 185 30.96 -15.50 9.56
CA PRO A 185 30.57 -16.84 9.15
C PRO A 185 29.41 -16.91 8.13
N LEU A 186 29.09 -15.81 7.43
CA LEU A 186 28.09 -15.79 6.37
C LEU A 186 28.63 -16.42 5.08
N THR A 187 27.71 -16.72 4.16
CA THR A 187 27.97 -17.13 2.80
C THR A 187 28.72 -16.01 2.08
N GLU A 188 29.95 -16.32 1.63
CA GLU A 188 30.84 -15.35 1.00
C GLU A 188 30.32 -14.96 -0.40
N PRO A 189 30.01 -13.68 -0.62
CA PRO A 189 29.68 -13.15 -1.94
C PRO A 189 30.79 -13.36 -2.98
N GLU A 190 30.41 -13.45 -4.25
CA GLU A 190 31.37 -13.46 -5.35
C GLU A 190 32.01 -12.08 -5.54
N PRO A 191 33.35 -11.97 -5.69
CA PRO A 191 34.00 -10.70 -5.98
C PRO A 191 33.56 -10.14 -7.33
N PHE A 192 33.28 -8.84 -7.38
CA PHE A 192 33.07 -8.15 -8.64
C PHE A 192 34.41 -7.91 -9.34
N THR A 193 34.42 -8.22 -10.63
CA THR A 193 35.50 -7.88 -11.56
C THR A 193 34.97 -6.94 -12.63
N TRP A 194 35.86 -6.39 -13.47
CA TRP A 194 35.43 -5.63 -14.64
C TRP A 194 34.49 -6.43 -15.56
N ARG A 195 34.64 -7.77 -15.65
CA ARG A 195 33.74 -8.64 -16.42
C ARG A 195 32.36 -8.79 -15.75
N THR A 196 32.33 -8.79 -14.42
CA THR A 196 31.09 -8.80 -13.64
C THR A 196 30.31 -7.52 -13.89
N PHE A 197 30.99 -6.36 -13.89
CA PHE A 197 30.38 -5.09 -14.26
C PHE A 197 29.87 -5.05 -15.71
N ASP A 198 30.60 -5.64 -16.66
CA ASP A 198 30.10 -5.78 -18.03
C ASP A 198 28.85 -6.69 -18.11
N ALA A 199 28.73 -7.68 -17.22
CA ALA A 199 27.54 -8.51 -17.13
C ALA A 199 26.35 -7.75 -16.54
N LEU A 200 26.57 -6.96 -15.49
CA LEU A 200 25.56 -6.08 -14.89
C LEU A 200 24.99 -5.10 -15.93
N GLU A 201 25.88 -4.45 -16.69
CA GLU A 201 25.51 -3.59 -17.83
C GLU A 201 24.63 -4.29 -18.86
N ARG A 202 24.95 -5.56 -19.19
CA ARG A 202 24.13 -6.34 -20.12
C ARG A 202 22.75 -6.63 -19.56
N GLU A 203 22.62 -6.93 -18.26
CA GLU A 203 21.31 -7.13 -17.64
C GLU A 203 20.46 -5.85 -17.66
N ILE A 204 21.04 -4.71 -17.30
CA ILE A 204 20.36 -3.41 -17.37
C ILE A 204 19.90 -3.12 -18.81
N ARG A 205 20.78 -3.29 -19.79
CA ARG A 205 20.47 -3.06 -21.22
C ARG A 205 19.50 -4.09 -21.81
N SER A 206 19.36 -5.26 -21.19
CA SER A 206 18.36 -6.26 -21.59
C SER A 206 16.95 -5.85 -21.19
N VAL A 207 16.83 -5.05 -20.12
CA VAL A 207 15.55 -4.54 -19.63
C VAL A 207 15.22 -3.21 -20.29
N PHE A 208 16.13 -2.24 -20.33
CA PHE A 208 15.83 -0.88 -20.78
C PHE A 208 16.33 -0.59 -22.20
N ALA A 209 15.48 0.04 -23.01
CA ALA A 209 15.85 0.57 -24.31
C ALA A 209 16.71 1.86 -24.14
N PRO A 210 17.54 2.23 -25.14
CA PRO A 210 18.43 3.39 -25.03
C PRO A 210 17.77 4.74 -24.70
N GLY A 211 16.49 4.93 -25.04
CA GLY A 211 15.73 6.13 -24.72
C GLY A 211 15.12 6.15 -23.31
N GLU A 212 15.07 5.00 -22.63
CA GLU A 212 14.47 4.83 -21.29
C GLU A 212 15.48 5.11 -20.16
N VAL A 213 16.76 5.35 -20.50
CA VAL A 213 17.84 5.56 -19.53
C VAL A 213 18.59 6.84 -19.85
N LEU A 214 18.90 7.64 -18.81
CA LEU A 214 19.82 8.77 -18.91
C LEU A 214 21.24 8.29 -18.58
N THR A 215 22.16 8.33 -19.56
CA THR A 215 23.53 7.80 -19.42
C THR A 215 24.58 8.90 -19.21
N PRO A 216 25.78 8.55 -18.67
CA PRO A 216 26.92 9.46 -18.60
C PRO A 216 27.30 10.13 -19.92
N ASP A 217 27.22 9.42 -21.04
CA ASP A 217 27.53 10.01 -22.37
C ASP A 217 26.51 11.07 -22.78
N GLN A 218 25.23 10.89 -22.45
CA GLN A 218 24.18 11.88 -22.73
C GLN A 218 24.36 13.15 -21.89
N VAL A 219 24.77 13.02 -20.63
CA VAL A 219 25.09 14.18 -19.77
C VAL A 219 26.38 14.87 -20.22
N ARG A 220 27.40 14.10 -20.64
CA ARG A 220 28.67 14.65 -21.13
C ARG A 220 28.52 15.44 -22.43
N GLY A 221 27.70 14.95 -23.36
CA GLY A 221 27.60 15.50 -24.71
C GLY A 221 28.98 15.59 -25.38
N ASN A 222 29.34 16.77 -25.85
CA ASN A 222 30.61 17.03 -26.54
C ASN A 222 31.73 17.52 -25.62
N ALA A 223 31.52 17.58 -24.30
CA ALA A 223 32.54 18.03 -23.36
C ALA A 223 33.71 17.01 -23.28
N PRO A 224 34.93 17.46 -22.96
CA PRO A 224 36.11 16.58 -22.89
C PRO A 224 36.00 15.51 -21.80
N SER A 225 35.30 15.83 -20.70
CA SER A 225 35.03 14.92 -19.58
C SER A 225 33.63 15.18 -19.01
N LEU A 226 33.10 14.21 -18.26
CA LEU A 226 31.80 14.34 -17.62
C LEU A 226 31.83 15.45 -16.55
N ARG A 227 32.93 15.53 -15.78
CA ARG A 227 33.17 16.63 -14.83
C ARG A 227 33.13 17.99 -15.50
N ALA A 228 33.75 18.13 -16.67
CA ALA A 228 33.74 19.40 -17.41
C ALA A 228 32.32 19.79 -17.86
N ALA A 229 31.50 18.83 -18.30
CA ALA A 229 30.10 19.08 -18.64
C ALA A 229 29.29 19.54 -17.43
N VAL A 230 29.36 18.79 -16.32
CA VAL A 230 28.61 19.07 -15.09
C VAL A 230 29.01 20.42 -14.48
N ALA A 231 30.32 20.73 -14.44
CA ALA A 231 30.79 22.01 -13.92
C ALA A 231 30.35 23.22 -14.76
N ALA A 232 30.24 23.05 -16.08
CA ALA A 232 29.89 24.15 -17.00
C ALA A 232 28.37 24.35 -17.16
N HIS A 233 27.59 23.28 -17.10
CA HIS A 233 26.18 23.27 -17.52
C HIS A 233 25.21 22.64 -16.52
N GLY A 234 25.73 22.01 -15.46
CA GLY A 234 24.95 21.19 -14.55
C GLY A 234 24.41 19.93 -15.22
N TRP A 235 23.29 19.42 -14.70
CA TRP A 235 22.60 18.25 -15.25
C TRP A 235 21.53 18.63 -16.28
N PRO A 236 21.02 17.70 -17.09
CA PRO A 236 19.90 17.99 -17.98
C PRO A 236 18.68 18.58 -17.26
N GLY A 237 17.88 19.36 -17.99
CA GLY A 237 16.57 19.85 -17.53
C GLY A 237 15.64 18.70 -17.14
N VAL A 238 14.81 18.89 -16.11
CA VAL A 238 13.81 17.90 -15.66
C VAL A 238 12.96 17.39 -16.82
N ASP A 239 12.45 18.29 -17.66
CA ASP A 239 11.56 17.91 -18.78
C ASP A 239 12.26 17.03 -19.82
N ALA A 240 13.57 17.20 -20.04
CA ALA A 240 14.35 16.36 -20.95
C ALA A 240 14.64 14.96 -20.36
N ALA A 241 14.45 14.79 -19.05
CA ALA A 241 14.76 13.59 -18.31
C ALA A 241 13.53 12.80 -17.87
N ARG A 242 12.32 13.36 -17.95
CA ARG A 242 11.06 12.67 -17.62
C ARG A 242 10.94 11.31 -18.31
N GLY A 243 10.34 10.36 -17.60
CA GLY A 243 10.13 9.00 -18.10
C GLY A 243 11.41 8.15 -18.21
N LYS A 244 12.55 8.65 -17.70
CA LYS A 244 13.84 7.93 -17.75
C LYS A 244 14.25 7.38 -16.40
N VAL A 245 15.16 6.41 -16.45
CA VAL A 245 15.86 5.84 -15.29
C VAL A 245 17.31 6.32 -15.29
N VAL A 246 17.88 6.57 -14.12
CA VAL A 246 19.27 6.95 -13.91
C VAL A 246 19.92 5.91 -13.01
N PHE A 247 20.95 5.22 -13.49
CA PHE A 247 21.66 4.22 -12.68
C PHE A 247 22.87 4.85 -11.99
N LEU A 248 23.02 4.59 -10.70
CA LEU A 248 24.10 5.08 -9.86
C LEU A 248 24.80 3.88 -9.22
N LEU A 249 26.12 3.94 -9.06
CA LEU A 249 26.90 2.95 -8.32
C LEU A 249 27.31 3.54 -6.98
N ASP A 250 27.00 2.82 -5.89
CA ASP A 250 27.36 3.26 -4.55
C ASP A 250 28.86 3.21 -4.29
N GLN A 251 29.44 2.03 -4.02
CA GLN A 251 30.76 2.02 -3.39
C GLN A 251 31.88 2.61 -4.27
N ARG A 252 32.52 3.67 -3.78
CA ARG A 252 33.66 4.34 -4.45
C ARG A 252 34.82 3.39 -4.79
N SER A 253 35.03 2.37 -3.98
CA SER A 253 36.05 1.33 -4.18
C SER A 253 35.88 0.57 -5.50
N ASN A 254 34.66 0.49 -6.05
CA ASN A 254 34.36 -0.20 -7.30
C ASN A 254 34.65 0.62 -8.56
N ARG A 255 34.89 1.93 -8.41
CA ARG A 255 35.04 2.86 -9.53
C ARG A 255 36.10 2.42 -10.54
N GLU A 256 37.29 2.02 -10.08
CA GLU A 256 38.39 1.65 -10.97
C GLU A 256 38.08 0.41 -11.82
N LEU A 257 37.43 -0.59 -11.23
CA LEU A 257 36.99 -1.78 -11.93
C LEU A 257 35.91 -1.47 -12.96
N TYR A 258 34.95 -0.61 -12.61
CA TYR A 258 33.88 -0.19 -13.52
C TYR A 258 34.42 0.63 -14.71
N LEU A 259 35.44 1.46 -14.50
CA LEU A 259 36.05 2.26 -15.56
C LEU A 259 36.99 1.47 -16.50
N LYS A 260 37.30 0.21 -16.18
CA LYS A 260 38.22 -0.60 -16.99
C LYS A 260 37.68 -0.75 -18.42
N GLY A 261 38.41 -0.21 -19.41
CA GLY A 261 37.99 -0.19 -20.82
C GLY A 261 37.04 0.96 -21.20
N HIS A 262 36.61 1.76 -20.23
CA HIS A 262 35.59 2.82 -20.38
C HIS A 262 36.04 4.12 -19.68
N PRO A 263 37.17 4.73 -20.09
CA PRO A 263 37.71 5.92 -19.42
C PRO A 263 36.71 7.08 -19.44
N GLY A 264 36.44 7.64 -18.26
CA GLY A 264 35.46 8.72 -18.08
C GLY A 264 34.00 8.28 -18.29
N LEU A 265 33.69 7.00 -18.11
CA LEU A 265 32.37 6.38 -18.33
C LEU A 265 31.90 6.32 -19.78
N ARG A 266 32.81 6.39 -20.76
CA ARG A 266 32.46 6.25 -22.19
C ARG A 266 31.79 4.90 -22.45
N GLY A 267 30.54 4.91 -22.93
CA GLY A 267 29.74 3.71 -23.22
C GLY A 267 29.10 3.03 -22.01
N ARG A 268 29.32 3.53 -20.79
CA ARG A 268 28.72 2.99 -19.55
C ARG A 268 27.30 3.51 -19.35
N VAL A 269 26.47 2.75 -18.64
CA VAL A 269 25.09 3.11 -18.29
C VAL A 269 24.99 3.84 -16.96
N ALA A 270 25.79 3.46 -15.96
CA ALA A 270 25.69 4.00 -14.61
C ALA A 270 26.74 5.08 -14.32
N PHE A 271 26.40 5.98 -13.40
CA PHE A 271 27.32 6.98 -12.85
C PHE A 271 28.02 6.40 -11.63
N THR A 272 29.33 6.64 -11.51
CA THR A 272 30.14 6.19 -10.38
C THR A 272 30.06 7.17 -9.21
N ASN A 273 30.12 6.67 -7.97
CA ASN A 273 30.45 7.48 -6.80
C ASN A 273 31.90 7.97 -6.90
N ALA A 274 32.07 9.12 -7.54
CA ALA A 274 33.37 9.65 -7.91
C ALA A 274 33.80 10.80 -7.00
N PRO A 275 35.11 10.92 -6.68
CA PRO A 275 35.61 12.13 -6.06
C PRO A 275 35.39 13.33 -7.01
N PRO A 276 35.15 14.53 -6.48
CA PRO A 276 34.76 15.70 -7.28
C PRO A 276 35.82 16.16 -8.30
N GLU A 277 37.06 15.70 -8.15
CA GLU A 277 38.19 16.04 -9.04
C GLU A 277 38.38 15.04 -10.19
N ALA A 278 37.68 13.90 -10.18
CA ALA A 278 37.83 12.88 -11.22
C ALA A 278 37.11 13.25 -12.53
N ASP A 279 37.60 12.74 -13.67
CA ASP A 279 37.01 13.03 -14.99
C ASP A 279 35.57 12.53 -15.19
N ASP A 280 35.18 11.51 -14.43
CA ASP A 280 33.83 10.94 -14.37
C ASP A 280 32.96 11.55 -13.24
N ALA A 281 33.42 12.63 -12.59
CA ALA A 281 32.66 13.25 -11.51
C ALA A 281 31.34 13.86 -12.02
N ALA A 282 30.24 13.32 -11.49
CA ALA A 282 28.88 13.85 -11.66
C ALA A 282 27.99 13.50 -10.46
N PHE A 283 28.23 12.33 -9.85
CA PHE A 283 27.53 11.80 -8.70
C PHE A 283 28.52 11.44 -7.58
N THR A 284 28.11 11.59 -6.31
CA THR A 284 28.83 11.07 -5.14
C THR A 284 27.87 10.78 -3.99
N GLU A 285 28.27 9.86 -3.14
CA GLU A 285 27.62 9.65 -1.85
C GLU A 285 28.39 10.33 -0.73
N LEU A 286 27.64 10.85 0.23
CA LEU A 286 28.18 11.46 1.43
C LEU A 286 27.17 11.30 2.58
N ASN A 287 27.02 10.06 3.08
CA ASN A 287 26.00 9.68 4.07
C ASN A 287 26.22 10.27 5.46
N ASP A 288 27.48 10.41 5.88
CA ASP A 288 27.88 10.89 7.22
C ASP A 288 28.71 12.19 7.16
N GLY A 289 28.70 12.87 6.01
CA GLY A 289 29.41 14.14 5.87
C GLY A 289 28.63 15.32 6.45
N PRO A 290 29.32 16.40 6.83
CA PRO A 290 28.65 17.55 7.41
C PRO A 290 27.84 18.31 6.33
N PRO A 291 26.69 18.92 6.67
CA PRO A 291 25.79 19.55 5.70
C PRO A 291 26.45 20.61 4.81
N GLU A 292 27.44 21.35 5.31
CA GLU A 292 28.19 22.34 4.54
C GLU A 292 29.03 21.71 3.42
N ALA A 293 29.66 20.56 3.68
CA ALA A 293 30.44 19.85 2.66
C ALA A 293 29.54 19.28 1.56
N ILE A 294 28.35 18.81 1.93
CA ILE A 294 27.32 18.41 0.97
C ILE A 294 26.88 19.62 0.13
N ALA A 295 26.57 20.75 0.77
CA ALA A 295 26.13 21.96 0.08
C ALA A 295 27.20 22.48 -0.89
N ASP A 296 28.49 22.36 -0.57
CA ASP A 296 29.59 22.73 -1.47
C ASP A 296 29.65 21.85 -2.72
N LEU A 297 29.41 20.55 -2.59
CA LEU A 297 29.30 19.64 -3.74
C LEU A 297 28.07 19.96 -4.60
N VAL A 298 26.94 20.26 -3.96
CA VAL A 298 25.69 20.66 -4.63
C VAL A 298 25.87 21.95 -5.44
N ARG A 299 26.58 22.95 -4.88
CA ARG A 299 26.92 24.19 -5.61
C ARG A 299 27.84 23.96 -6.80
N ARG A 300 28.61 22.87 -6.81
CA ARG A 300 29.44 22.43 -7.94
C ARG A 300 28.66 21.58 -8.97
N HIS A 301 27.33 21.55 -8.88
CA HIS A 301 26.43 20.77 -9.73
C HIS A 301 26.60 19.25 -9.62
N MET A 302 27.29 18.76 -8.59
CA MET A 302 27.30 17.33 -8.31
C MET A 302 25.94 16.89 -7.77
N LEU A 303 25.49 15.75 -8.24
CA LEU A 303 24.36 15.04 -7.66
C LEU A 303 24.87 14.31 -6.42
N VAL A 304 24.30 14.62 -5.25
CA VAL A 304 24.74 14.05 -3.97
C VAL A 304 23.63 13.21 -3.36
N ARG A 305 23.98 11.99 -2.95
CA ARG A 305 23.14 11.15 -2.08
C ARG A 305 23.61 11.23 -0.65
N THR A 306 22.66 11.34 0.27
CA THR A 306 22.88 11.25 1.72
C THR A 306 21.70 10.55 2.41
N ARG A 307 21.82 10.29 3.72
CA ARG A 307 20.82 9.57 4.52
C ARG A 307 20.19 10.47 5.58
N ALA A 308 18.87 10.40 5.68
CA ALA A 308 18.12 11.08 6.74
C ALA A 308 18.13 10.31 8.08
N ASP A 309 18.41 9.01 8.04
CA ASP A 309 18.40 8.10 9.18
C ASP A 309 19.33 6.90 8.97
N ALA A 310 19.65 6.21 10.07
CA ALA A 310 20.45 5.00 10.05
C ALA A 310 20.10 4.02 11.17
N ASN A 311 20.14 2.72 10.85
CA ASN A 311 19.99 1.62 11.81
C ASN A 311 18.72 1.73 12.66
N THR A 312 17.63 2.25 12.09
CA THR A 312 16.35 2.53 12.79
C THR A 312 16.42 3.53 13.96
N MET A 313 17.58 4.15 14.21
CA MET A 313 17.80 4.96 15.42
C MET A 313 16.84 6.15 15.50
N GLU A 314 16.79 6.96 14.44
CA GLU A 314 15.90 8.13 14.35
C GLU A 314 14.44 7.72 14.32
N GLY A 315 14.12 6.59 13.67
CA GLY A 315 12.78 6.00 13.69
C GLY A 315 12.28 5.65 15.10
N ARG A 316 13.18 5.19 15.98
CA ARG A 316 12.87 4.82 17.37
C ARG A 316 12.93 5.98 18.34
N SER A 317 13.86 6.90 18.16
CA SER A 317 14.00 8.08 19.03
C SER A 317 13.02 9.20 18.69
N GLY A 318 12.59 9.27 17.43
CA GLY A 318 11.82 10.38 16.88
C GLY A 318 12.67 11.64 16.62
N ASP A 319 14.00 11.55 16.73
CA ASP A 319 14.92 12.68 16.56
C ASP A 319 14.99 13.13 15.09
N PRO A 320 14.53 14.34 14.75
CA PRO A 320 14.54 14.85 13.38
C PRO A 320 15.90 15.43 12.95
N THR A 321 16.89 15.53 13.83
CA THR A 321 18.11 16.33 13.60
C THR A 321 18.84 15.91 12.33
N ARG A 322 19.05 14.60 12.12
CA ARG A 322 19.74 14.08 10.92
C ARG A 322 18.91 14.33 9.66
N ARG A 323 17.60 14.07 9.71
CA ARG A 323 16.66 14.34 8.61
C ARG A 323 16.72 15.79 8.17
N ASP A 324 16.58 16.71 9.12
CA ASP A 324 16.49 18.14 8.82
C ASP A 324 17.82 18.66 8.28
N ALA A 325 18.95 18.16 8.82
CA ALA A 325 20.28 18.46 8.29
C ALA A 325 20.48 17.92 6.86
N ALA A 326 20.08 16.67 6.59
CA ALA A 326 20.14 16.07 5.26
C ALA A 326 19.30 16.85 4.24
N LEU A 327 18.06 17.19 4.60
CA LEU A 327 17.15 17.97 3.76
C LEU A 327 17.68 19.38 3.49
N ALA A 328 18.22 20.07 4.51
CA ALA A 328 18.75 21.42 4.41
C ALA A 328 20.08 21.51 3.65
N SER A 329 20.87 20.43 3.63
CA SER A 329 22.17 20.37 2.94
C SER A 329 22.07 20.56 1.42
N GLY A 330 20.88 20.35 0.85
CA GLY A 330 20.67 20.38 -0.59
C GLY A 330 21.12 19.11 -1.32
N ALA A 331 21.46 18.01 -0.62
CA ALA A 331 21.61 16.72 -1.29
C ALA A 331 20.37 16.42 -2.14
N GLN A 332 20.55 16.10 -3.42
CA GLN A 332 19.42 15.87 -4.33
C GLN A 332 18.71 14.55 -4.04
N LEU A 333 19.43 13.54 -3.55
CA LEU A 333 18.88 12.24 -3.17
C LEU A 333 18.99 12.08 -1.66
N VAL A 334 17.86 12.11 -0.96
CA VAL A 334 17.81 11.90 0.49
C VAL A 334 17.14 10.55 0.75
N SER A 335 17.94 9.54 1.12
CA SER A 335 17.48 8.19 1.40
C SER A 335 17.03 8.05 2.86
N THR A 336 16.00 7.23 3.08
CA THR A 336 15.42 6.94 4.41
C THR A 336 14.87 5.52 4.48
N ASP A 337 14.84 4.93 5.68
CA ASP A 337 14.06 3.71 5.96
C ASP A 337 12.58 4.03 6.26
N TYR A 338 12.20 5.31 6.39
CA TYR A 338 10.89 5.79 6.84
C TYR A 338 10.32 6.92 5.96
N PRO A 339 9.96 6.67 4.70
CA PRO A 339 9.32 7.67 3.86
C PRO A 339 7.92 8.07 4.38
N ASP A 340 7.38 9.20 3.89
CA ASP A 340 6.10 9.76 4.37
C ASP A 340 4.92 8.77 4.42
N PHE A 341 4.87 7.80 3.50
CA PHE A 341 3.81 6.78 3.44
C PHE A 341 4.11 5.52 4.30
N GLU A 342 5.31 5.39 4.84
CA GLU A 342 5.76 4.32 5.75
C GLU A 342 6.41 4.92 7.01
N PRO A 343 5.66 5.66 7.83
CA PRO A 343 6.21 6.27 9.05
C PRO A 343 6.68 5.20 10.04
N ALA A 344 7.75 5.51 10.78
CA ALA A 344 8.29 4.64 11.80
C ALA A 344 7.22 4.28 12.85
N ARG A 345 6.96 2.99 13.03
CA ARG A 345 5.88 2.48 13.89
C ARG A 345 6.00 2.81 15.39
N TRP A 346 7.17 3.26 15.84
CA TRP A 346 7.41 3.61 17.25
C TRP A 346 7.06 5.06 17.58
N THR A 347 7.38 5.99 16.67
CA THR A 347 7.30 7.44 16.95
C THR A 347 6.52 8.22 15.91
N GLY A 348 6.22 7.62 14.75
CA GLY A 348 5.70 8.32 13.59
C GLY A 348 6.75 9.15 12.84
N TYR A 349 8.05 9.02 13.18
CA TYR A 349 9.16 9.61 12.42
C TYR A 349 9.02 9.25 10.94
N ARG A 350 9.17 10.25 10.09
CA ARG A 350 9.04 10.13 8.65
C ARG A 350 9.85 11.20 7.94
N VAL A 351 10.21 10.90 6.70
CA VAL A 351 10.99 11.76 5.82
C VAL A 351 10.23 12.01 4.53
N GLY A 352 10.00 13.28 4.25
CA GLY A 352 9.35 13.75 3.05
C GLY A 352 9.17 15.25 3.04
N PHE A 353 8.37 15.74 2.09
CA PHE A 353 8.18 17.18 1.88
C PHE A 353 6.83 17.70 2.42
N GLY A 354 6.11 16.89 3.19
CA GLY A 354 4.96 17.33 4.00
C GLY A 354 3.69 17.74 3.23
N THR A 355 3.66 17.56 1.90
CA THR A 355 2.57 17.99 1.00
C THR A 355 2.21 16.93 -0.07
N GLY A 356 2.69 15.69 0.10
CA GLY A 356 2.52 14.62 -0.89
C GLY A 356 3.20 14.93 -2.23
N LEU A 357 4.31 15.68 -2.18
CA LEU A 357 5.19 15.97 -3.30
C LEU A 357 6.23 14.84 -3.44
N ALA A 358 6.46 14.39 -4.67
CA ALA A 358 7.54 13.46 -5.00
C ALA A 358 8.92 14.15 -5.07
N ALA A 359 8.93 15.47 -5.29
CA ALA A 359 10.12 16.29 -5.36
C ALA A 359 9.83 17.73 -4.93
N ARG A 360 10.88 18.44 -4.52
CA ARG A 360 10.84 19.90 -4.30
C ARG A 360 12.03 20.59 -4.96
N CYS A 361 11.96 21.91 -5.05
CA CYS A 361 13.09 22.75 -5.45
C CYS A 361 14.21 22.56 -4.44
N ASN A 362 15.43 22.37 -4.95
CA ASN A 362 16.59 22.21 -4.10
C ASN A 362 16.88 23.51 -3.32
N PRO A 363 17.02 23.47 -1.98
CA PRO A 363 17.22 24.67 -1.17
C PRO A 363 18.58 25.35 -1.38
N VAL A 364 19.54 24.70 -2.04
CA VAL A 364 20.90 25.21 -2.28
C VAL A 364 21.12 25.60 -3.74
N SER A 365 20.68 24.79 -4.70
CA SER A 365 21.02 24.95 -6.13
C SER A 365 19.88 25.43 -7.02
N ALA A 366 18.62 25.43 -6.54
CA ALA A 366 17.48 25.83 -7.37
C ALA A 366 17.46 27.34 -7.62
N PRO A 367 17.04 27.78 -8.82
CA PRO A 367 16.82 29.19 -9.08
C PRO A 367 15.59 29.70 -8.30
N ALA A 368 15.55 31.01 -8.01
CA ALA A 368 14.42 31.63 -7.31
C ALA A 368 13.07 31.51 -8.05
N SER A 369 13.09 31.21 -9.36
CA SER A 369 11.92 30.93 -10.19
C SER A 369 11.36 29.51 -10.00
N CYS A 370 12.11 28.60 -9.39
CA CYS A 370 11.66 27.24 -9.16
C CYS A 370 10.42 27.21 -8.25
N ARG A 371 9.46 26.36 -8.58
CA ARG A 371 8.24 26.14 -7.80
C ARG A 371 8.03 24.64 -7.62
N ASP A 372 7.93 24.19 -6.37
CA ASP A 372 7.80 22.77 -6.03
C ASP A 372 6.66 22.09 -6.80
N ALA A 373 5.49 22.74 -6.84
CA ALA A 373 4.30 22.24 -7.51
C ALA A 373 4.44 22.09 -9.05
N ALA A 374 5.46 22.69 -9.66
CA ALA A 374 5.71 22.60 -11.10
C ALA A 374 6.72 21.50 -11.48
N ILE A 375 7.44 20.91 -10.51
CA ILE A 375 8.51 19.94 -10.77
C ILE A 375 7.92 18.59 -11.19
N GLU A 376 7.03 18.04 -10.40
CA GLU A 376 6.21 16.89 -10.80
C GLU A 376 4.76 17.29 -10.66
N PRO A 377 4.15 17.82 -11.74
CA PRO A 377 2.71 17.92 -11.79
C PRO A 377 2.19 16.51 -11.55
N ARG A 378 1.27 16.33 -10.59
CA ARG A 378 0.58 15.05 -10.43
C ARG A 378 0.06 14.63 -11.83
N ALA A 379 0.25 13.36 -12.21
CA ALA A 379 -0.08 12.78 -13.52
C ALA A 379 -1.45 13.26 -14.05
N PRO A 380 -1.71 13.21 -15.39
CA PRO A 380 -2.83 13.89 -16.06
C PRO A 380 -4.11 13.75 -15.24
N GLU A 381 -4.48 14.84 -14.58
CA GLU A 381 -5.47 14.93 -13.51
C GLU A 381 -5.57 13.69 -12.61
N ALA A 382 -4.70 13.65 -11.59
CA ALA A 382 -4.81 12.69 -10.48
C ALA A 382 -6.27 12.53 -10.08
N LEU A 383 -6.80 11.31 -10.30
CA LEU A 383 -8.15 10.96 -9.93
C LEU A 383 -8.33 11.30 -8.45
N ARG A 384 -9.13 12.31 -8.16
CA ARG A 384 -9.41 12.79 -6.81
C ARG A 384 -10.51 11.93 -6.22
N LEU A 385 -10.37 11.56 -4.95
CA LEU A 385 -11.48 10.98 -4.22
C LEU A 385 -12.64 11.98 -4.24
N ARG A 386 -13.82 11.52 -4.66
CA ARG A 386 -15.05 12.33 -4.69
C ARG A 386 -16.07 11.81 -3.69
N LYS A 387 -16.09 10.50 -3.47
CA LYS A 387 -17.00 9.83 -2.53
C LYS A 387 -16.39 8.51 -2.07
N LEU A 388 -16.60 8.15 -0.81
CA LEU A 388 -16.25 6.85 -0.25
C LEU A 388 -17.52 6.21 0.34
N ILE A 389 -17.78 4.97 -0.05
CA ILE A 389 -18.84 4.15 0.54
C ILE A 389 -18.18 2.99 1.28
N LEU A 390 -18.43 2.87 2.58
CA LEU A 390 -17.92 1.79 3.43
C LEU A 390 -19.08 0.89 3.86
N VAL A 391 -19.02 -0.40 3.54
CA VAL A 391 -19.89 -1.43 4.13
C VAL A 391 -19.11 -2.08 5.26
N VAL A 392 -19.53 -1.84 6.50
CA VAL A 392 -18.73 -2.10 7.71
C VAL A 392 -19.39 -3.19 8.55
N ARG A 393 -18.61 -4.18 9.00
CA ARG A 393 -19.04 -5.11 10.05
C ARG A 393 -19.03 -4.37 11.39
N HIS A 394 -20.06 -4.55 12.22
CA HIS A 394 -20.06 -4.01 13.58
C HIS A 394 -18.76 -4.32 14.36
N GLY A 395 -18.50 -3.50 15.38
CA GLY A 395 -17.34 -3.68 16.25
C GLY A 395 -17.44 -4.90 17.16
N LEU A 396 -16.44 -5.04 18.04
CA LEU A 396 -16.35 -6.15 18.98
C LEU A 396 -17.58 -6.24 19.89
N ARG A 397 -18.24 -7.40 19.85
CA ARG A 397 -19.42 -7.72 20.67
C ARG A 397 -19.13 -8.86 21.64
N SER A 398 -19.97 -8.99 22.66
CA SER A 398 -20.04 -10.23 23.42
C SER A 398 -20.65 -11.36 22.56
N PRO A 399 -20.37 -12.65 22.88
CA PRO A 399 -21.03 -13.78 22.25
C PRO A 399 -22.56 -13.68 22.35
N LEU A 400 -23.29 -14.24 21.37
CA LEU A 400 -24.75 -14.35 21.45
C LEU A 400 -25.15 -15.30 22.60
N ALA A 401 -26.38 -15.15 23.11
CA ALA A 401 -26.85 -15.89 24.29
C ALA A 401 -26.76 -17.43 24.17
N ASP A 402 -26.82 -17.95 22.95
CA ASP A 402 -26.78 -19.37 22.58
C ASP A 402 -25.61 -19.70 21.63
N GLN A 403 -24.65 -18.78 21.46
CA GLN A 403 -23.53 -18.95 20.53
C GLN A 403 -22.63 -20.14 20.91
N VAL A 404 -22.46 -20.40 22.20
CA VAL A 404 -21.70 -21.56 22.68
C VAL A 404 -22.69 -22.66 23.07
N PRO A 405 -22.70 -23.82 22.37
CA PRO A 405 -23.59 -24.92 22.72
C PRO A 405 -23.34 -25.40 24.15
N SER A 406 -24.40 -25.69 24.92
CA SER A 406 -24.28 -26.17 26.31
C SER A 406 -23.51 -27.49 26.47
N ARG A 407 -23.36 -28.26 25.38
CA ARG A 407 -22.56 -29.50 25.29
C ARG A 407 -21.12 -29.26 24.83
N ALA A 408 -20.77 -28.05 24.38
CA ALA A 408 -19.39 -27.64 24.13
C ALA A 408 -18.74 -27.30 25.48
N VAL A 409 -18.51 -28.34 26.29
CA VAL A 409 -17.78 -28.21 27.54
C VAL A 409 -16.30 -28.06 27.18
N ILE A 410 -15.82 -26.83 27.22
CA ILE A 410 -14.41 -26.55 27.48
C ILE A 410 -14.27 -26.64 29.00
N ASP A 411 -13.31 -27.39 29.53
CA ASP A 411 -13.16 -27.70 30.97
C ASP A 411 -12.82 -26.47 31.87
N HIS A 412 -13.19 -25.25 31.46
CA HIS A 412 -12.74 -23.99 32.02
C HIS A 412 -13.78 -22.86 31.87
N VAL A 413 -13.60 -21.79 32.65
CA VAL A 413 -14.53 -20.66 32.76
C VAL A 413 -14.46 -19.77 31.51
N TRP A 414 -15.60 -19.57 30.84
CA TRP A 414 -15.74 -18.58 29.77
C TRP A 414 -15.55 -17.16 30.30
N PRO A 415 -15.01 -16.21 29.50
CA PRO A 415 -14.90 -14.82 29.93
C PRO A 415 -16.26 -14.29 30.38
N VAL A 416 -16.28 -13.58 31.51
CA VAL A 416 -17.49 -12.91 31.98
C VAL A 416 -17.63 -11.63 31.18
N TRP A 417 -18.70 -11.56 30.40
CA TRP A 417 -19.05 -10.37 29.62
C TRP A 417 -20.01 -9.50 30.43
N SER A 418 -19.76 -8.20 30.46
CA SER A 418 -20.72 -7.22 30.98
C SER A 418 -21.79 -6.90 29.92
N GLY A 419 -23.03 -6.70 30.35
CA GLY A 419 -24.12 -6.27 29.47
C GLY A 419 -24.93 -7.42 28.88
N VAL A 420 -25.74 -7.12 27.86
CA VAL A 420 -26.60 -8.10 27.19
C VAL A 420 -25.78 -8.90 26.19
N PRO A 421 -25.93 -10.24 26.13
CA PRO A 421 -25.26 -11.06 25.11
C PRO A 421 -25.53 -10.55 23.68
N GLY A 422 -24.48 -10.44 22.88
CA GLY A 422 -24.55 -9.95 21.50
C GLY A 422 -24.49 -8.43 21.34
N ASP A 423 -24.54 -7.65 22.43
CA ASP A 423 -24.34 -6.20 22.37
C ASP A 423 -22.85 -5.85 22.19
N LEU A 424 -22.61 -4.65 21.64
CA LEU A 424 -21.27 -4.08 21.47
C LEU A 424 -20.60 -3.88 22.83
N THR A 425 -19.32 -4.24 22.95
CA THR A 425 -18.58 -4.10 24.21
C THR A 425 -18.00 -2.70 24.36
N PRO A 426 -17.59 -2.28 25.58
CA PRO A 426 -16.85 -1.02 25.76
C PRO A 426 -15.59 -0.91 24.90
N GLU A 427 -14.87 -2.01 24.70
CA GLU A 427 -13.70 -2.08 23.83
C GLU A 427 -14.10 -1.96 22.36
N GLY A 428 -15.20 -2.60 21.96
CA GLY A 428 -15.80 -2.41 20.63
C GLY A 428 -16.18 -0.96 20.35
N VAL A 429 -16.73 -0.25 21.34
CA VAL A 429 -16.99 1.20 21.23
C VAL A 429 -15.69 1.98 21.00
N ALA A 430 -14.63 1.69 21.76
CA ALA A 430 -13.35 2.36 21.60
C ALA A 430 -12.73 2.11 20.22
N GLN A 431 -12.80 0.86 19.74
CA GLN A 431 -12.29 0.46 18.42
C GLN A 431 -13.06 1.15 17.29
N MET A 432 -14.40 1.15 17.33
CA MET A 432 -15.22 1.81 16.31
C MET A 432 -15.04 3.34 16.32
N ARG A 433 -14.88 3.94 17.50
CA ARG A 433 -14.51 5.36 17.63
C ARG A 433 -13.16 5.65 16.97
N GLY A 434 -12.20 4.77 17.21
CA GLY A 434 -10.90 4.76 16.56
C GLY A 434 -10.96 4.82 15.04
N LEU A 435 -11.76 3.93 14.45
CA LEU A 435 -12.02 3.93 13.00
C LEU A 435 -12.65 5.24 12.54
N GLY A 436 -13.61 5.79 13.30
CA GLY A 436 -14.19 7.10 13.01
C GLY A 436 -13.15 8.24 12.97
N VAL A 437 -12.21 8.24 13.91
CA VAL A 437 -11.09 9.21 13.94
C VAL A 437 -10.20 9.05 12.70
N TRP A 438 -9.86 7.80 12.36
CA TRP A 438 -9.07 7.50 11.16
C TRP A 438 -9.76 7.97 9.88
N GLU A 439 -11.04 7.63 9.68
CA GLU A 439 -11.77 8.05 8.48
C GLU A 439 -11.86 9.56 8.36
N ARG A 440 -12.02 10.28 9.49
CA ARG A 440 -11.99 11.75 9.47
C ARG A 440 -10.64 12.26 8.97
N ALA A 441 -9.54 11.70 9.45
CA ALA A 441 -8.20 12.08 9.04
C ALA A 441 -7.94 11.74 7.56
N LEU A 442 -8.38 10.57 7.10
CA LEU A 442 -8.27 10.14 5.70
C LEU A 442 -9.03 11.10 4.77
N MET A 443 -10.28 11.42 5.11
CA MET A 443 -11.11 12.32 4.31
C MET A 443 -10.52 13.75 4.29
N ALA A 444 -9.99 14.24 5.42
CA ALA A 444 -9.32 15.54 5.48
C ALA A 444 -8.03 15.58 4.64
N GLY A 445 -7.23 14.50 4.67
CA GLY A 445 -6.01 14.38 3.86
C GLY A 445 -6.25 14.33 2.34
N ASN A 446 -7.48 14.03 1.91
CA ASN A 446 -7.90 14.01 0.51
C ASN A 446 -8.59 15.32 0.05
N ASP A 447 -8.52 16.40 0.84
CA ASP A 447 -9.10 17.72 0.52
C ASP A 447 -10.61 17.66 0.22
N MET A 448 -11.33 16.77 0.91
CA MET A 448 -12.77 16.64 0.78
C MET A 448 -13.45 17.81 1.49
N ALA A 449 -14.00 18.73 0.69
CA ALA A 449 -14.52 20.04 1.08
C ALA A 449 -15.37 20.00 2.37
N GLY A 450 -14.94 20.73 3.40
CA GLY A 450 -15.75 21.03 4.59
C GLY A 450 -15.31 20.38 5.90
N LEU A 451 -14.31 19.49 5.91
CA LEU A 451 -13.72 19.00 7.15
C LEU A 451 -12.71 20.01 7.72
N VAL A 452 -13.19 21.00 8.47
CA VAL A 452 -12.31 21.83 9.31
C VAL A 452 -11.79 20.98 10.47
N ALA A 453 -10.48 21.05 10.77
CA ALA A 453 -9.91 20.39 11.93
C ALA A 453 -10.66 20.82 13.21
N GLY A 454 -11.30 19.88 13.91
CA GLY A 454 -12.05 20.13 15.15
C GLY A 454 -13.51 20.63 15.00
N GLY A 455 -14.01 20.89 13.79
CA GLY A 455 -15.40 21.34 13.56
C GLY A 455 -16.41 20.22 13.25
N CYS A 456 -17.71 20.51 13.31
CA CYS A 456 -18.72 19.57 12.83
C CYS A 456 -18.71 19.46 11.30
N PRO A 457 -18.85 18.25 10.75
CA PRO A 457 -18.90 18.06 9.31
C PRO A 457 -20.15 18.73 8.73
N ALA A 458 -20.08 19.17 7.47
CA ALA A 458 -21.25 19.65 6.74
C ALA A 458 -22.35 18.56 6.67
N PRO A 459 -23.65 18.90 6.58
CA PRO A 459 -24.74 17.92 6.58
C PRO A 459 -24.65 16.86 5.47
N ASP A 460 -24.01 17.17 4.36
CA ASP A 460 -23.74 16.30 3.20
C ASP A 460 -22.38 15.61 3.27
N MET A 461 -21.59 15.79 4.32
CA MET A 461 -20.28 15.13 4.43
C MET A 461 -20.42 13.66 4.81
N LEU A 462 -21.34 13.32 5.71
CA LEU A 462 -21.45 11.99 6.31
C LEU A 462 -22.89 11.50 6.32
N ARG A 463 -23.10 10.30 5.78
CA ARG A 463 -24.33 9.51 5.98
C ARG A 463 -23.99 8.22 6.71
N LEU A 464 -24.62 8.01 7.85
CA LEU A 464 -24.57 6.75 8.58
C LEU A 464 -25.90 6.02 8.43
N ARG A 465 -25.85 4.80 7.94
CA ARG A 465 -26.96 3.86 7.99
C ARG A 465 -26.52 2.62 8.77
N ALA A 466 -27.35 2.12 9.66
CA ALA A 466 -27.09 0.87 10.37
C ALA A 466 -28.22 -0.13 10.11
N ASN A 467 -27.88 -1.42 10.16
CA ASN A 467 -28.87 -2.45 10.47
C ASN A 467 -29.52 -2.12 11.83
N SER A 468 -30.72 -2.64 12.06
CA SER A 468 -31.53 -2.47 13.27
C SER A 468 -31.13 -3.34 14.48
N SER A 469 -29.98 -4.02 14.45
CA SER A 469 -29.43 -4.67 15.64
C SER A 469 -28.82 -3.65 16.60
N ARG A 470 -28.92 -3.87 17.92
CA ARG A 470 -28.33 -2.97 18.92
C ARG A 470 -26.84 -2.74 18.69
N ARG A 471 -26.09 -3.80 18.36
CA ARG A 471 -24.64 -3.73 18.10
C ARG A 471 -24.28 -2.92 16.86
N THR A 472 -25.08 -2.96 15.79
CA THR A 472 -24.82 -2.18 14.56
C THR A 472 -25.14 -0.71 14.79
N VAL A 473 -26.25 -0.39 15.45
CA VAL A 473 -26.59 0.99 15.83
C VAL A 473 -25.52 1.57 16.77
N ALA A 474 -25.14 0.86 17.84
CA ALA A 474 -24.09 1.29 18.76
C ALA A 474 -22.72 1.44 18.09
N SER A 475 -22.40 0.60 17.09
CA SER A 475 -21.16 0.74 16.31
C SER A 475 -21.16 1.99 15.46
N ALA A 476 -22.29 2.32 14.83
CA ALA A 476 -22.46 3.55 14.07
C ALA A 476 -22.38 4.79 14.97
N GLU A 477 -22.96 4.74 16.17
CA GLU A 477 -22.83 5.81 17.18
C GLU A 477 -21.37 6.02 17.62
N ALA A 478 -20.66 4.92 17.90
CA ALA A 478 -19.26 4.97 18.29
C ALA A 478 -18.38 5.54 17.16
N PHE A 479 -18.59 5.09 15.92
CA PHE A 479 -17.94 5.64 14.74
C PHE A 479 -18.23 7.14 14.58
N ALA A 480 -19.50 7.55 14.69
CA ALA A 480 -19.90 8.95 14.62
C ALA A 480 -19.18 9.81 15.67
N ALA A 481 -19.07 9.31 16.90
CA ALA A 481 -18.38 10.00 17.98
C ALA A 481 -16.88 10.18 17.72
N GLY A 482 -16.25 9.28 16.94
CA GLY A 482 -14.87 9.42 16.50
C GLY A 482 -14.72 10.36 15.32
N PHE A 483 -15.62 10.24 14.33
CA PHE A 483 -15.57 11.02 13.11
C PHE A 483 -15.98 12.49 13.31
N ALA A 484 -16.98 12.75 14.14
CA ALA A 484 -17.56 14.06 14.39
C ALA A 484 -17.79 14.29 15.90
N PRO A 485 -16.70 14.43 16.68
CA PRO A 485 -16.80 14.53 18.13
C PRO A 485 -17.65 15.74 18.56
N GLY A 486 -18.67 15.50 19.39
CA GLY A 486 -19.56 16.55 19.90
C GLY A 486 -20.63 17.04 18.93
N CYS A 487 -20.74 16.43 17.74
CA CYS A 487 -21.65 16.88 16.69
C CYS A 487 -22.91 16.01 16.62
N PRO A 488 -24.07 16.61 16.28
CA PRO A 488 -25.27 15.82 15.98
C PRO A 488 -25.08 15.13 14.62
N VAL A 489 -24.95 13.81 14.64
CA VAL A 489 -24.93 12.97 13.42
C VAL A 489 -26.13 12.02 13.48
N ALA A 490 -27.00 12.11 12.48
CA ALA A 490 -28.13 11.20 12.38
C ALA A 490 -27.68 9.82 11.89
N ILE A 491 -28.21 8.77 12.50
CA ILE A 491 -27.98 7.37 12.09
C ILE A 491 -29.32 6.83 11.62
N VAL A 492 -29.38 6.48 10.34
CA VAL A 492 -30.60 5.94 9.72
C VAL A 492 -30.66 4.44 9.99
N HIS A 493 -31.72 3.96 10.62
CA HIS A 493 -31.95 2.54 10.83
C HIS A 493 -33.45 2.28 11.06
N GLU A 494 -33.90 1.06 10.79
CA GLU A 494 -35.22 0.60 11.22
C GLU A 494 -35.31 0.50 12.75
N SER A 495 -36.52 0.43 13.31
CA SER A 495 -36.69 0.21 14.75
C SER A 495 -35.94 -1.04 15.21
N ILE A 496 -35.32 -0.99 16.40
CA ILE A 496 -34.48 -2.10 16.89
C ILE A 496 -35.23 -3.43 16.83
N GLY A 497 -34.63 -4.43 16.16
CA GLY A 497 -35.20 -5.77 15.98
C GLY A 497 -36.16 -5.92 14.79
N VAL A 498 -36.50 -4.85 14.08
CA VAL A 498 -37.27 -4.92 12.82
C VAL A 498 -36.30 -5.20 11.67
N PRO A 499 -36.44 -6.29 10.90
CA PRO A 499 -35.55 -6.60 9.78
C PRO A 499 -35.39 -5.45 8.79
N ASP A 500 -34.15 -5.03 8.52
CA ASP A 500 -33.84 -4.03 7.49
C ASP A 500 -33.54 -4.74 6.18
N ARG A 501 -34.33 -4.46 5.14
CA ARG A 501 -34.20 -5.02 3.79
C ARG A 501 -32.80 -4.92 3.18
N VAL A 502 -32.05 -3.87 3.47
CA VAL A 502 -30.71 -3.65 2.92
C VAL A 502 -29.68 -4.60 3.52
N PHE A 503 -29.84 -4.95 4.80
CA PHE A 503 -28.87 -5.73 5.55
C PHE A 503 -29.32 -7.18 5.84
N SER A 504 -30.62 -7.43 5.82
CA SER A 504 -31.31 -8.66 6.23
C SER A 504 -32.49 -8.95 5.29
N PRO A 505 -32.24 -9.17 3.98
CA PRO A 505 -33.30 -9.26 2.98
C PRO A 505 -34.15 -10.52 3.08
N LEU A 506 -33.60 -11.63 3.58
CA LEU A 506 -34.37 -12.87 3.76
C LEU A 506 -35.46 -12.66 4.81
N GLU A 507 -35.11 -12.02 5.93
CA GLU A 507 -36.04 -11.70 7.01
C GLU A 507 -37.07 -10.63 6.61
N ALA A 508 -36.66 -9.64 5.80
CA ALA A 508 -37.50 -8.49 5.46
C ALA A 508 -38.48 -8.75 4.30
N ASP A 509 -38.01 -9.32 3.18
CA ASP A 509 -38.78 -9.39 1.94
C ASP A 509 -39.34 -10.77 1.62
N ARG A 510 -38.83 -11.83 2.28
CA ARG A 510 -39.12 -13.24 1.93
C ARG A 510 -38.94 -13.54 0.43
N PRO A 511 -37.73 -13.35 -0.13
CA PRO A 511 -37.49 -13.41 -1.57
C PRO A 511 -37.53 -14.86 -2.11
N GLY A 512 -38.74 -15.42 -2.24
CA GLY A 512 -38.98 -16.75 -2.80
C GLY A 512 -38.59 -17.92 -1.89
N ASP A 513 -38.97 -19.14 -2.29
CA ASP A 513 -38.65 -20.37 -1.57
C ASP A 513 -37.22 -20.83 -1.91
N LEU A 514 -36.32 -20.79 -0.92
CA LEU A 514 -34.92 -21.18 -1.06
C LEU A 514 -34.75 -22.67 -1.40
N ARG A 515 -35.78 -23.51 -1.21
CA ARG A 515 -35.73 -24.94 -1.59
C ARG A 515 -35.45 -25.13 -3.08
N ALA A 516 -35.82 -24.16 -3.92
CA ALA A 516 -35.51 -24.18 -5.34
C ALA A 516 -34.00 -24.08 -5.62
N LEU A 517 -33.23 -23.41 -4.75
CA LEU A 517 -31.78 -23.24 -4.88
C LEU A 517 -31.00 -24.37 -4.19
N LEU A 518 -31.63 -25.10 -3.26
CA LEU A 518 -30.97 -26.06 -2.39
C LEU A 518 -30.09 -27.11 -3.11
N PRO A 519 -30.49 -27.70 -4.26
CA PRO A 519 -29.61 -28.60 -5.00
C PRO A 519 -28.31 -27.96 -5.45
N ALA A 520 -28.37 -26.71 -5.96
CA ALA A 520 -27.19 -25.95 -6.38
C ALA A 520 -26.32 -25.57 -5.18
N LEU A 521 -26.94 -25.08 -4.09
CA LEU A 521 -26.22 -24.73 -2.87
C LEU A 521 -25.47 -25.92 -2.27
N ARG A 522 -26.09 -27.10 -2.25
CA ARG A 522 -25.43 -28.33 -1.80
C ARG A 522 -24.27 -28.72 -2.71
N ALA A 523 -24.42 -28.58 -4.03
CA ALA A 523 -23.35 -28.86 -4.98
C ALA A 523 -22.16 -27.89 -4.83
N GLU A 524 -22.44 -26.59 -4.68
CA GLU A 524 -21.42 -25.55 -4.47
C GLU A 524 -20.67 -25.76 -3.14
N ALA A 525 -21.40 -25.99 -2.04
CA ALA A 525 -20.79 -26.28 -0.74
C ALA A 525 -19.99 -27.60 -0.72
N ALA A 526 -20.45 -28.61 -1.46
CA ALA A 526 -19.71 -29.87 -1.63
C ALA A 526 -18.43 -29.67 -2.43
N ALA A 527 -18.48 -28.87 -3.51
CA ALA A 527 -17.32 -28.54 -4.34
C ALA A 527 -16.26 -27.75 -3.55
N ALA A 528 -16.68 -26.90 -2.62
CA ALA A 528 -15.81 -26.22 -1.67
C ALA A 528 -15.23 -27.17 -0.58
N GLY A 529 -15.67 -28.43 -0.52
CA GLY A 529 -15.26 -29.41 0.48
C GLY A 529 -15.84 -29.19 1.89
N LEU A 530 -16.71 -28.20 2.06
CA LEU A 530 -17.19 -27.75 3.38
C LEU A 530 -18.36 -28.58 3.91
N LEU A 531 -19.00 -29.40 3.06
CA LEU A 531 -19.97 -30.41 3.52
C LEU A 531 -19.31 -31.66 4.11
N ALA A 532 -18.04 -31.93 3.80
CA ALA A 532 -17.33 -33.08 4.36
C ALA A 532 -16.95 -32.87 5.84
N GLY A 533 -16.94 -31.63 6.32
CA GLY A 533 -16.62 -31.25 7.69
C GLY A 533 -15.87 -29.91 7.77
N PRO A 534 -15.52 -29.46 8.98
CA PRO A 534 -14.79 -28.21 9.18
C PRO A 534 -13.35 -28.31 8.66
N PRO A 535 -12.73 -27.17 8.30
CA PRO A 535 -11.30 -27.12 7.99
C PRO A 535 -10.44 -27.78 9.07
N ARG A 536 -9.55 -28.68 8.65
CA ARG A 536 -8.82 -29.59 9.55
C ARG A 536 -7.88 -28.87 10.50
N GLU A 537 -7.15 -27.88 10.00
CA GLU A 537 -6.15 -27.13 10.78
C GLU A 537 -6.84 -26.28 11.85
N GLY A 538 -7.90 -25.55 11.49
CA GLY A 538 -8.74 -24.81 12.43
C GLY A 538 -9.42 -25.69 13.47
N LEU A 539 -10.01 -26.83 13.07
CA LEU A 539 -10.65 -27.77 14.00
C LEU A 539 -9.64 -28.37 14.98
N SER A 540 -8.44 -28.71 14.50
CA SER A 540 -7.34 -29.21 15.33
C SER A 540 -6.89 -28.17 16.36
N ALA A 541 -6.78 -26.90 15.96
CA ALA A 541 -6.48 -25.80 16.88
C ALA A 541 -7.56 -25.64 17.96
N LEU A 542 -8.83 -25.60 17.55
CA LEU A 542 -9.97 -25.47 18.45
C LEU A 542 -10.03 -26.60 19.48
N ARG A 543 -9.78 -27.84 19.06
CA ARG A 543 -9.78 -29.02 19.96
C ARG A 543 -8.66 -29.00 20.98
N ARG A 544 -7.47 -28.51 20.61
CA ARG A 544 -6.36 -28.31 21.57
C ARG A 544 -6.74 -27.31 22.65
N LEU A 545 -7.37 -26.19 22.28
CA LEU A 545 -7.82 -25.17 23.23
C LEU A 545 -8.98 -25.67 24.11
N ALA A 546 -9.86 -26.51 23.56
CA ALA A 546 -10.99 -27.07 24.29
C ALA A 546 -10.59 -28.18 25.29
N GLY A 547 -9.33 -28.64 25.29
CA GLY A 547 -8.86 -29.68 26.22
C GLY A 547 -9.49 -31.06 26.01
N CYS A 548 -10.01 -31.35 24.81
CA CYS A 548 -10.80 -32.54 24.49
C CYS A 548 -10.13 -33.88 24.89
N PRO A 549 -10.61 -34.62 25.91
CA PRO A 549 -10.19 -35.99 26.21
C PRO A 549 -11.12 -37.04 25.56
N GLY A 550 -12.02 -36.64 24.65
CA GLY A 550 -12.84 -37.54 23.83
C GLY A 550 -14.34 -37.63 24.15
N ARG A 551 -14.98 -36.67 24.84
CA ARG A 551 -16.45 -36.63 24.99
C ARG A 551 -17.02 -35.20 24.94
N GLY A 552 -17.86 -34.90 23.94
CA GLY A 552 -18.57 -33.62 23.72
C GLY A 552 -18.81 -33.36 22.22
N ALA A 553 -19.84 -32.60 21.78
CA ALA A 553 -20.15 -32.44 20.34
C ALA A 553 -19.00 -31.83 19.50
N LEU A 554 -18.11 -31.06 20.13
CA LEU A 554 -16.89 -30.54 19.52
C LEU A 554 -15.77 -31.59 19.40
N CYS A 555 -15.77 -32.56 20.33
CA CYS A 555 -14.67 -33.50 20.60
C CYS A 555 -14.98 -34.97 20.24
N ALA A 556 -16.25 -35.32 20.05
CA ALA A 556 -16.75 -36.69 19.78
C ALA A 556 -17.26 -36.86 18.34
N ASP A 557 -17.60 -35.75 17.67
CA ASP A 557 -18.14 -35.76 16.30
C ASP A 557 -17.02 -35.44 15.30
N ASP A 558 -16.15 -36.41 15.06
CA ASP A 558 -15.20 -36.35 13.95
C ASP A 558 -15.96 -36.37 12.63
N GLY A 559 -16.00 -35.24 11.92
CA GLY A 559 -16.42 -35.21 10.53
C GLY A 559 -17.85 -35.70 10.29
N VAL A 560 -18.77 -35.46 11.25
CA VAL A 560 -20.21 -35.51 10.93
C VAL A 560 -20.42 -34.50 9.81
N PRO A 561 -20.78 -34.96 8.59
CA PRO A 561 -20.88 -34.09 7.43
C PRO A 561 -21.82 -32.93 7.72
N ALA A 562 -21.45 -31.75 7.25
CA ALA A 562 -22.35 -30.63 7.35
C ALA A 562 -23.54 -30.87 6.42
N VAL A 563 -24.75 -30.67 6.92
CA VAL A 563 -25.97 -30.76 6.10
C VAL A 563 -26.55 -29.37 6.01
N LEU A 564 -26.49 -28.82 4.79
CA LEU A 564 -27.18 -27.61 4.41
C LEU A 564 -28.61 -27.97 4.00
N ASP A 565 -29.59 -27.31 4.60
CA ASP A 565 -31.02 -27.47 4.30
C ASP A 565 -31.72 -26.12 4.36
N VAL A 566 -33.03 -26.12 4.11
CA VAL A 566 -33.93 -24.98 4.30
C VAL A 566 -34.94 -25.33 5.37
N ASP A 567 -35.26 -24.36 6.22
CA ASP A 567 -36.25 -24.53 7.27
C ASP A 567 -37.68 -24.79 6.71
N ALA A 568 -38.61 -25.11 7.62
CA ALA A 568 -40.00 -25.38 7.24
C ALA A 568 -40.68 -24.19 6.55
N SER A 569 -40.24 -22.96 6.82
CA SER A 569 -40.78 -21.76 6.16
C SER A 569 -40.32 -21.62 4.71
N GLY A 570 -39.22 -22.28 4.32
CA GLY A 570 -38.62 -22.13 3.00
C GLY A 570 -37.76 -20.88 2.87
N GLN A 571 -37.55 -20.12 3.95
CA GLN A 571 -36.99 -18.77 3.90
C GLN A 571 -35.61 -18.67 4.55
N HIS A 572 -35.22 -19.65 5.37
CA HIS A 572 -33.94 -19.63 6.07
C HIS A 572 -33.14 -20.89 5.77
N LEU A 573 -31.84 -20.71 5.52
CA LEU A 573 -30.91 -21.83 5.48
C LEU A 573 -30.67 -22.35 6.90
N THR A 574 -30.60 -23.66 7.01
CA THR A 574 -30.19 -24.35 8.23
C THR A 574 -28.92 -25.14 7.94
N LEU A 575 -27.94 -25.04 8.84
CA LEU A 575 -26.71 -25.80 8.77
C LEU A 575 -26.61 -26.68 10.02
N SER A 576 -26.57 -28.00 9.82
CA SER A 576 -26.33 -28.97 10.87
C SER A 576 -25.00 -29.71 10.64
N GLY A 577 -24.60 -30.56 11.58
CA GLY A 577 -23.30 -31.20 11.59
C GLY A 577 -22.25 -30.38 12.35
N SER A 578 -20.97 -30.68 12.09
CA SER A 578 -19.86 -30.21 12.95
C SER A 578 -19.33 -28.81 12.61
N LEU A 579 -19.63 -28.26 11.43
CA LEU A 579 -19.13 -26.95 10.97
C LEU A 579 -19.69 -25.78 11.80
N LEU A 580 -21.02 -25.70 11.97
CA LEU A 580 -21.65 -24.60 12.69
C LEU A 580 -21.21 -24.52 14.17
N PRO A 581 -21.21 -25.61 14.96
CA PRO A 581 -20.69 -25.58 16.33
C PRO A 581 -19.21 -25.21 16.41
N ALA A 582 -18.37 -25.75 15.51
CA ALA A 582 -16.94 -25.44 15.50
C ALA A 582 -16.68 -23.96 15.24
N SER A 583 -17.36 -23.40 14.22
CA SER A 583 -17.32 -21.97 13.90
C SER A 583 -17.80 -21.09 15.06
N SER A 584 -18.93 -21.45 15.67
CA SER A 584 -19.55 -20.65 16.73
C SER A 584 -18.68 -20.56 17.98
N VAL A 585 -18.07 -21.69 18.38
CA VAL A 585 -17.11 -21.75 19.51
C VAL A 585 -15.81 -21.02 19.15
N ALA A 586 -15.29 -21.19 17.94
CA ALA A 586 -14.09 -20.50 17.47
C ALA A 586 -14.27 -18.97 17.52
N GLU A 587 -15.39 -18.45 17.00
CA GLU A 587 -15.68 -17.01 17.05
C GLU A 587 -15.81 -16.53 18.51
N ALA A 588 -16.47 -17.29 19.39
CA ALA A 588 -16.58 -16.91 20.81
C ALA A 588 -15.20 -16.80 21.50
N ILE A 589 -14.27 -17.72 21.19
CA ILE A 589 -12.88 -17.69 21.66
C ILE A 589 -12.14 -16.48 21.08
N MET A 590 -12.30 -16.21 19.78
CA MET A 590 -11.69 -15.06 19.11
C MET A 590 -12.17 -13.74 19.71
N LEU A 591 -13.49 -13.55 19.89
CA LEU A 591 -14.07 -12.38 20.53
C LEU A 591 -13.50 -12.19 21.94
N GLY A 592 -13.42 -13.27 22.72
CA GLY A 592 -12.79 -13.27 24.04
C GLY A 592 -11.35 -12.77 24.00
N SER A 593 -10.55 -13.30 23.07
CA SER A 593 -9.16 -12.84 22.87
C SER A 593 -9.08 -11.37 22.49
N LEU A 594 -9.98 -10.85 21.66
CA LEU A 594 -9.99 -9.45 21.22
C LEU A 594 -10.47 -8.46 22.29
N SER A 595 -11.13 -8.93 23.35
CA SER A 595 -11.69 -8.08 24.42
C SER A 595 -10.67 -7.38 25.30
N GLY A 596 -9.37 -7.65 25.13
CA GLY A 596 -8.32 -7.07 25.97
C GLY A 596 -8.36 -7.52 27.43
N GLN A 597 -9.28 -8.41 27.81
CA GLN A 597 -9.31 -9.00 29.14
C GLN A 597 -7.99 -9.74 29.41
N PRO A 598 -7.50 -9.75 30.67
CA PRO A 598 -6.26 -10.47 30.99
C PRO A 598 -6.36 -11.94 30.58
N ALA A 599 -5.34 -12.44 29.87
CA ALA A 599 -5.26 -13.83 29.43
C ALA A 599 -5.46 -14.84 30.60
N ALA A 600 -5.06 -14.46 31.82
CA ALA A 600 -5.27 -15.25 33.03
C ALA A 600 -6.76 -15.46 33.41
N ARG A 601 -7.68 -14.69 32.84
CA ARG A 601 -9.14 -14.86 32.98
C ARG A 601 -9.76 -15.70 31.87
N MET A 602 -8.96 -16.14 30.90
CA MET A 602 -9.41 -16.98 29.80
C MET A 602 -8.93 -18.42 30.02
N ALA A 603 -9.85 -19.36 29.87
CA ALA A 603 -9.61 -20.79 29.83
C ALA A 603 -8.40 -21.23 28.98
N TRP A 604 -8.19 -20.55 27.85
CA TRP A 604 -7.20 -20.87 26.83
C TRP A 604 -5.94 -19.98 26.88
N GLY A 605 -5.85 -19.05 27.84
CA GLY A 605 -4.74 -18.10 27.91
C GLY A 605 -4.68 -17.13 26.70
N ALA A 606 -3.49 -16.60 26.42
CA ALA A 606 -3.27 -15.73 25.27
C ALA A 606 -3.17 -16.56 23.98
N LEU A 607 -3.89 -16.15 22.94
CA LEU A 607 -3.79 -16.76 21.61
C LEU A 607 -2.64 -16.10 20.85
N ASP A 608 -1.71 -16.92 20.34
CA ASP A 608 -0.78 -16.48 19.31
C ASP A 608 -1.50 -16.24 17.98
N ASP A 609 -0.89 -15.44 17.10
CA ASP A 609 -1.53 -15.03 15.84
C ASP A 609 -1.77 -16.20 14.87
N GLY A 610 -0.93 -17.25 14.93
CA GLY A 610 -1.11 -18.45 14.12
C GLY A 610 -2.33 -19.26 14.56
N THR A 611 -2.51 -19.45 15.88
CA THR A 611 -3.69 -20.09 16.45
C THR A 611 -4.94 -19.26 16.17
N PHE A 612 -4.88 -17.94 16.33
CA PHE A 612 -6.00 -17.04 16.04
C PHE A 612 -6.44 -17.14 14.57
N ALA A 613 -5.50 -17.06 13.62
CA ALA A 613 -5.79 -17.22 12.20
C ALA A 613 -6.42 -18.60 11.89
N ARG A 614 -5.93 -19.68 12.49
CA ARG A 614 -6.51 -21.03 12.34
C ARG A 614 -7.96 -21.10 12.85
N LEU A 615 -8.29 -20.43 13.96
CA LEU A 615 -9.67 -20.37 14.43
C LEU A 615 -10.56 -19.57 13.48
N SER A 616 -10.06 -18.48 12.92
CA SER A 616 -10.83 -17.68 11.95
C SER A 616 -11.15 -18.42 10.65
N GLU A 617 -10.36 -19.43 10.27
CA GLU A 617 -10.65 -20.32 9.14
C GLU A 617 -12.02 -21.02 9.30
N LEU A 618 -12.37 -21.42 10.52
CA LEU A 618 -13.66 -22.05 10.83
C LEU A 618 -14.82 -21.06 10.71
N HIS A 619 -14.57 -19.79 11.02
CA HIS A 619 -15.54 -18.71 10.88
C HIS A 619 -15.79 -18.38 9.40
N ALA A 620 -14.72 -18.15 8.64
CA ALA A 620 -14.78 -17.92 7.19
C ALA A 620 -15.49 -19.07 6.46
N ALA A 621 -15.17 -20.33 6.78
CA ALA A 621 -15.80 -21.50 6.17
C ALA A 621 -17.32 -21.55 6.40
N MET A 622 -17.78 -21.29 7.61
CA MET A 622 -19.22 -21.25 7.92
C MET A 622 -19.92 -20.11 7.19
N LEU A 623 -19.33 -18.90 7.20
CA LEU A 623 -19.87 -17.75 6.47
C LEU A 623 -19.96 -18.01 4.97
N HIS A 624 -18.96 -18.67 4.38
CA HIS A 624 -18.99 -19.04 2.96
C HIS A 624 -20.20 -19.92 2.65
N VAL A 625 -20.43 -20.99 3.42
CA VAL A 625 -21.59 -21.88 3.22
C VAL A 625 -22.91 -21.16 3.44
N MET A 626 -23.00 -20.31 4.45
CA MET A 626 -24.27 -19.68 4.85
C MET A 626 -24.63 -18.44 4.02
N THR A 627 -23.65 -17.78 3.40
CA THR A 627 -23.88 -16.46 2.78
C THR A 627 -23.09 -16.23 1.49
N GLY A 628 -21.97 -16.92 1.29
CA GLY A 628 -21.01 -16.68 0.20
C GLY A 628 -21.12 -17.60 -1.01
N LEU A 629 -22.07 -18.54 -1.02
CA LEU A 629 -22.26 -19.47 -2.15
C LEU A 629 -22.74 -18.73 -3.41
N PRO A 630 -22.20 -19.02 -4.61
CA PRO A 630 -22.54 -18.30 -5.85
C PRO A 630 -24.02 -18.24 -6.19
N SER A 631 -24.81 -19.28 -5.88
CA SER A 631 -26.26 -19.27 -6.13
C SER A 631 -27.05 -18.47 -5.08
N LEU A 632 -26.46 -18.19 -3.91
CA LEU A 632 -27.11 -17.49 -2.79
C LEU A 632 -26.71 -16.01 -2.71
N ALA A 633 -25.42 -15.72 -2.88
CA ALA A 633 -24.86 -14.39 -2.75
C ALA A 633 -25.58 -13.32 -3.59
N PRO A 634 -26.01 -13.58 -4.84
CA PRO A 634 -26.78 -12.63 -5.63
C PRO A 634 -28.13 -12.27 -4.98
N VAL A 635 -28.79 -13.22 -4.33
CA VAL A 635 -30.08 -13.03 -3.63
C VAL A 635 -29.86 -12.16 -2.40
N LEU A 636 -28.88 -12.51 -1.58
CA LEU A 636 -28.58 -11.82 -0.32
C LEU A 636 -28.05 -10.41 -0.50
N SER A 637 -27.22 -10.14 -1.51
CA SER A 637 -26.64 -8.80 -1.69
C SER A 637 -27.48 -7.90 -2.59
N ARG A 638 -28.57 -8.35 -3.21
CA ARG A 638 -29.29 -7.55 -4.23
C ARG A 638 -29.74 -6.16 -3.72
N PRO A 639 -30.44 -6.02 -2.57
CA PRO A 639 -30.85 -4.70 -2.11
C PRO A 639 -29.66 -3.80 -1.76
N LEU A 640 -28.61 -4.38 -1.18
CA LEU A 640 -27.39 -3.67 -0.83
C LEU A 640 -26.64 -3.18 -2.08
N ARG A 641 -26.47 -4.01 -3.11
CA ARG A 641 -25.83 -3.61 -4.38
C ARG A 641 -26.59 -2.51 -5.08
N ALA A 642 -27.92 -2.62 -5.14
CA ALA A 642 -28.78 -1.59 -5.71
C ALA A 642 -28.62 -0.26 -4.95
N ALA A 643 -28.55 -0.33 -3.62
CA ALA A 643 -28.26 0.84 -2.82
C ALA A 643 -26.85 1.40 -3.16
N ILE A 644 -25.79 0.57 -3.22
CA ILE A 644 -24.41 1.05 -3.47
C ILE A 644 -24.36 1.76 -4.82
N ALA A 645 -24.96 1.18 -5.85
CA ALA A 645 -25.03 1.75 -7.18
C ALA A 645 -25.76 3.11 -7.18
N ALA A 646 -26.89 3.20 -6.46
CA ALA A 646 -27.63 4.45 -6.30
C ALA A 646 -26.79 5.51 -5.57
N GLU A 647 -26.21 5.17 -4.42
CA GLU A 647 -25.37 6.09 -3.63
C GLU A 647 -24.18 6.59 -4.45
N MET A 648 -23.56 5.73 -5.25
CA MET A 648 -22.39 6.09 -6.04
C MET A 648 -22.73 7.01 -7.22
N THR A 649 -23.92 6.85 -7.82
CA THR A 649 -24.38 7.63 -8.98
C THR A 649 -25.15 8.90 -8.60
N HIS A 650 -25.55 9.05 -7.33
CA HIS A 650 -26.18 10.29 -6.83
C HIS A 650 -25.18 11.45 -6.79
N ALA A 651 -25.39 12.45 -7.64
CA ALA A 651 -24.52 13.63 -7.78
C ALA A 651 -24.35 14.43 -6.47
N ASP A 652 -25.42 14.55 -5.68
CA ASP A 652 -25.46 15.26 -4.40
C ASP A 652 -25.42 14.30 -3.19
N GLY A 653 -24.96 13.06 -3.40
CA GLY A 653 -24.76 12.10 -2.32
C GLY A 653 -23.58 12.51 -1.40
N PRO A 654 -23.51 11.95 -0.19
CA PRO A 654 -22.56 12.40 0.81
C PRO A 654 -21.12 12.06 0.41
N ALA A 655 -20.15 12.82 0.91
CA ALA A 655 -18.73 12.55 0.70
C ALA A 655 -18.31 11.19 1.28
N LEU A 656 -18.85 10.82 2.45
CA LEU A 656 -18.68 9.51 3.09
C LEU A 656 -20.06 8.91 3.41
N ALA A 657 -20.31 7.70 2.92
CA ALA A 657 -21.44 6.87 3.34
C ALA A 657 -20.91 5.64 4.08
N VAL A 658 -21.40 5.39 5.30
CA VAL A 658 -21.01 4.22 6.10
C VAL A 658 -22.26 3.41 6.41
N TRP A 659 -22.24 2.15 5.98
CA TRP A 659 -23.34 1.21 6.13
C TRP A 659 -22.93 0.10 7.08
N MET A 660 -23.40 0.23 8.32
CA MET A 660 -23.01 -0.59 9.46
C MET A 660 -23.89 -1.85 9.54
N GLY A 661 -23.33 -2.98 9.12
CA GLY A 661 -24.00 -4.28 9.07
C GLY A 661 -23.19 -5.38 9.77
N HIS A 662 -23.20 -6.55 9.14
CA HIS A 662 -22.60 -7.78 9.66
C HIS A 662 -21.53 -8.31 8.69
N ASP A 663 -20.78 -9.31 9.13
CA ASP A 663 -20.00 -10.18 8.24
C ASP A 663 -20.88 -10.76 7.11
N SER A 664 -22.08 -11.22 7.46
CA SER A 664 -23.11 -11.72 6.53
C SER A 664 -23.64 -10.65 5.55
N THR A 665 -23.34 -9.37 5.78
CA THR A 665 -23.60 -8.29 4.83
C THR A 665 -22.48 -8.17 3.79
N ILE A 666 -21.22 -8.38 4.19
CA ILE A 666 -20.03 -8.20 3.35
C ILE A 666 -19.75 -9.44 2.50
N VAL A 667 -19.85 -10.64 3.06
CA VAL A 667 -19.49 -11.89 2.36
C VAL A 667 -20.28 -12.09 1.06
N PRO A 668 -21.61 -11.86 1.00
CA PRO A 668 -22.35 -11.92 -0.26
C PRO A 668 -21.88 -10.92 -1.32
N LEU A 669 -21.37 -9.73 -0.92
CA LEU A 669 -20.80 -8.76 -1.86
C LEU A 669 -19.47 -9.24 -2.43
N LEU A 670 -18.60 -9.79 -1.58
CA LEU A 670 -17.33 -10.36 -1.99
C LEU A 670 -17.55 -11.47 -3.02
N ALA A 671 -18.43 -12.42 -2.72
CA ALA A 671 -18.79 -13.51 -3.62
C ALA A 671 -19.37 -13.01 -4.95
N GLN A 672 -20.28 -12.03 -4.92
CA GLN A 672 -20.87 -11.46 -6.13
C GLN A 672 -19.84 -10.75 -7.04
N LEU A 673 -18.83 -10.13 -6.45
CA LEU A 673 -17.79 -9.41 -7.17
C LEU A 673 -16.58 -10.29 -7.52
N GLY A 674 -16.57 -11.56 -7.10
CA GLY A 674 -15.43 -12.48 -7.27
C GLY A 674 -14.19 -12.03 -6.51
N LEU A 675 -14.39 -11.39 -5.36
CA LEU A 675 -13.32 -10.83 -4.53
C LEU A 675 -12.96 -11.79 -3.38
N HIS A 676 -11.67 -11.86 -3.09
CA HIS A 676 -11.14 -12.53 -1.91
C HIS A 676 -10.37 -11.52 -1.07
N VAL A 677 -10.45 -11.66 0.26
CA VAL A 677 -9.83 -10.71 1.20
C VAL A 677 -8.92 -11.42 2.18
N HIS A 678 -7.87 -10.73 2.61
CA HIS A 678 -6.95 -11.22 3.64
C HIS A 678 -6.67 -10.09 4.62
N ALA A 679 -7.26 -10.18 5.81
CA ALA A 679 -6.92 -9.29 6.91
C ALA A 679 -5.66 -9.82 7.62
N PRO A 680 -4.64 -8.99 7.89
CA PRO A 680 -3.45 -9.43 8.60
C PRO A 680 -3.79 -10.02 9.98
N GLY A 681 -3.35 -11.27 10.21
CA GLY A 681 -3.63 -12.01 11.44
C GLY A 681 -4.90 -12.86 11.40
N TYR A 682 -5.63 -12.89 10.29
CA TYR A 682 -6.81 -13.72 10.07
C TYR A 682 -6.59 -14.70 8.91
N ALA A 683 -7.47 -15.68 8.77
CA ALA A 683 -7.52 -16.55 7.60
C ALA A 683 -8.02 -15.81 6.36
N MET A 684 -7.75 -16.37 5.18
CA MET A 684 -8.36 -15.92 3.93
C MET A 684 -9.88 -15.91 4.05
N ASP A 685 -10.48 -14.85 3.52
CA ASP A 685 -11.93 -14.60 3.43
C ASP A 685 -12.67 -14.54 4.78
N ASP A 686 -11.95 -14.48 5.91
CA ASP A 686 -12.58 -14.03 7.15
C ASP A 686 -12.85 -12.53 7.09
N VAL A 687 -13.96 -12.10 7.71
CA VAL A 687 -14.38 -10.69 7.77
C VAL A 687 -14.33 -10.24 9.23
N PRO A 688 -13.23 -9.63 9.70
CA PRO A 688 -13.04 -9.26 11.11
C PRO A 688 -14.05 -8.24 11.62
N VAL A 689 -14.26 -8.20 12.93
CA VAL A 689 -15.05 -7.12 13.58
C VAL A 689 -14.45 -5.75 13.22
N GLY A 690 -15.30 -4.77 12.92
CA GLY A 690 -14.88 -3.44 12.49
C GLY A 690 -14.26 -3.35 11.08
N SER A 691 -14.10 -4.47 10.35
CA SER A 691 -13.61 -4.42 8.97
C SER A 691 -14.64 -3.82 8.01
N ALA A 692 -14.17 -3.30 6.89
CA ALA A 692 -15.00 -2.68 5.88
C ALA A 692 -14.61 -3.08 4.46
N LEU A 693 -15.62 -3.32 3.62
CA LEU A 693 -15.47 -3.32 2.16
C LEU A 693 -15.81 -1.91 1.65
N GLY A 694 -14.84 -1.25 1.03
CA GLY A 694 -14.93 0.14 0.60
C GLY A 694 -14.98 0.31 -0.92
N PHE A 695 -15.72 1.32 -1.37
CA PHE A 695 -15.87 1.73 -2.76
C PHE A 695 -15.56 3.23 -2.88
N ALA A 696 -14.36 3.54 -3.36
CA ALA A 696 -13.90 4.91 -3.57
C ALA A 696 -14.21 5.35 -5.00
N LEU A 697 -15.14 6.29 -5.16
CA LEU A 697 -15.40 6.97 -6.41
C LEU A 697 -14.34 8.05 -6.60
N LEU A 698 -13.60 7.94 -7.70
CA LEU A 698 -12.54 8.84 -8.08
C LEU A 698 -12.92 9.55 -9.39
N THR A 699 -12.56 10.82 -9.54
CA THR A 699 -12.80 11.58 -10.78
C THR A 699 -11.54 12.36 -11.17
N ASP A 700 -11.33 12.58 -12.45
CA ASP A 700 -10.37 13.59 -12.90
C ASP A 700 -10.81 14.99 -12.40
N ALA A 701 -9.95 16.00 -12.53
CA ALA A 701 -10.23 17.35 -12.03
C ALA A 701 -11.30 18.08 -12.86
N GLN A 702 -11.61 17.60 -14.06
CA GLN A 702 -12.74 18.06 -14.88
C GLN A 702 -14.05 17.33 -14.58
N GLY A 703 -14.03 16.26 -13.78
CA GLY A 703 -15.18 15.43 -13.42
C GLY A 703 -15.67 14.48 -14.52
N GLY A 704 -14.92 14.31 -15.62
CA GLY A 704 -15.36 13.67 -16.86
C GLY A 704 -15.27 12.15 -16.89
N HIS A 705 -14.30 11.55 -16.19
CA HIS A 705 -14.06 10.11 -16.22
C HIS A 705 -14.12 9.47 -14.81
N PRO A 706 -15.32 9.19 -14.28
CA PRO A 706 -15.46 8.56 -12.98
C PRO A 706 -15.00 7.10 -12.99
N ALA A 707 -14.16 6.74 -12.02
CA ALA A 707 -13.68 5.38 -11.78
C ALA A 707 -13.84 4.98 -10.32
N VAL A 708 -13.95 3.69 -10.04
CA VAL A 708 -14.15 3.12 -8.71
C VAL A 708 -12.92 2.32 -8.33
N ARG A 709 -12.35 2.60 -7.15
CA ARG A 709 -11.36 1.75 -6.51
C ARG A 709 -12.04 0.98 -5.38
N VAL A 710 -11.87 -0.34 -5.38
CA VAL A 710 -12.37 -1.19 -4.29
C VAL A 710 -11.24 -1.41 -3.29
N LEU A 711 -11.57 -1.34 -2.00
CA LEU A 711 -10.62 -1.54 -0.91
C LEU A 711 -11.22 -2.40 0.18
N PHE A 712 -10.37 -3.07 0.96
CA PHE A 712 -10.74 -3.75 2.19
C PHE A 712 -9.94 -3.18 3.33
N GLN A 713 -10.63 -2.77 4.38
CA GLN A 713 -10.07 -2.15 5.57
C GLN A 713 -10.22 -3.10 6.75
N SER A 714 -9.16 -3.33 7.50
CA SER A 714 -9.20 -4.26 8.63
C SER A 714 -8.31 -3.83 9.79
N GLN A 715 -8.63 -4.34 10.98
CA GLN A 715 -7.90 -4.06 12.21
C GLN A 715 -7.17 -5.33 12.67
N MET A 716 -5.87 -5.22 12.94
CA MET A 716 -5.07 -6.37 13.39
C MET A 716 -5.47 -6.86 14.79
N PRO A 717 -5.49 -8.17 15.08
CA PRO A 717 -5.87 -8.70 16.40
C PRO A 717 -5.02 -8.13 17.52
N ALA A 718 -3.71 -8.02 17.32
CA ALA A 718 -2.78 -7.47 18.31
C ALA A 718 -3.12 -6.02 18.72
N ARG A 719 -3.65 -5.22 17.79
CA ARG A 719 -4.02 -3.83 18.04
C ARG A 719 -5.38 -3.72 18.73
N LEU A 720 -6.36 -4.52 18.28
CA LEU A 720 -7.65 -4.63 18.96
C LEU A 720 -7.49 -5.05 20.43
N ARG A 721 -6.60 -6.01 20.71
CA ARG A 721 -6.24 -6.48 22.06
C ARG A 721 -5.61 -5.39 22.93
N ALA A 722 -4.81 -4.51 22.33
CA ALA A 722 -4.13 -3.45 23.07
C ALA A 722 -5.10 -2.36 23.56
N GLY A 723 -6.33 -2.32 23.04
CA GLY A 723 -7.33 -1.29 23.38
C GLY A 723 -6.98 0.10 22.84
N ASP A 724 -5.90 0.21 22.05
CA ASP A 724 -5.55 1.40 21.31
C ASP A 724 -6.50 1.47 20.12
N GLY A 725 -7.55 2.28 20.20
CA GLY A 725 -8.49 2.45 19.08
C GLY A 725 -7.91 3.33 17.96
N ALA A 726 -6.91 4.16 18.25
CA ALA A 726 -6.52 5.29 17.40
C ALA A 726 -5.32 4.98 16.49
N TYR A 727 -5.29 3.80 15.86
CA TYR A 727 -4.24 3.42 14.92
C TYR A 727 -4.76 3.31 13.48
N PRO A 728 -3.89 3.51 12.48
CA PRO A 728 -4.24 3.27 11.08
C PRO A 728 -4.67 1.80 10.89
N PRO A 729 -5.88 1.53 10.37
CA PRO A 729 -6.25 0.19 9.95
C PRO A 729 -5.38 -0.23 8.76
N ASP A 730 -5.27 -1.54 8.56
CA ASP A 730 -4.69 -2.12 7.36
C ASP A 730 -5.63 -1.86 6.18
N MET A 731 -5.06 -1.52 5.02
CA MET A 731 -5.78 -1.15 3.80
C MET A 731 -5.27 -1.98 2.63
N ALA A 732 -6.10 -2.85 2.10
CA ALA A 732 -5.82 -3.61 0.89
C ALA A 732 -6.64 -3.07 -0.28
N TYR A 733 -6.01 -2.80 -1.43
CA TYR A 733 -6.71 -2.43 -2.65
C TYR A 733 -7.03 -3.68 -3.48
N LEU A 734 -8.29 -3.87 -3.81
CA LEU A 734 -8.78 -5.09 -4.45
C LEU A 734 -8.96 -4.87 -5.95
N ALA A 735 -8.32 -5.71 -6.75
CA ALA A 735 -8.56 -5.78 -8.18
C ALA A 735 -9.87 -6.53 -8.45
N VAL A 736 -10.84 -5.86 -9.07
CA VAL A 736 -12.14 -6.47 -9.40
C VAL A 736 -11.99 -7.29 -10.70
N PRO A 737 -12.18 -8.62 -10.67
CA PRO A 737 -11.98 -9.46 -11.87
C PRO A 737 -12.82 -9.01 -13.07
N GLY A 738 -14.08 -8.63 -12.84
CA GLY A 738 -14.99 -8.10 -13.87
C GLY A 738 -14.53 -6.80 -14.54
N CYS A 739 -13.49 -6.14 -14.00
CA CYS A 739 -12.88 -4.93 -14.56
C CYS A 739 -11.53 -5.22 -15.26
N GLY A 740 -11.25 -6.48 -15.59
CA GLY A 740 -9.99 -6.88 -16.22
C GLY A 740 -8.78 -6.87 -15.29
N GLY A 741 -9.01 -6.88 -13.96
CA GLY A 741 -7.94 -6.86 -12.96
C GLY A 741 -7.24 -5.50 -12.78
N ALA A 742 -7.79 -4.42 -13.34
CA ALA A 742 -7.24 -3.07 -13.17
C ALA A 742 -7.38 -2.56 -11.73
N ALA A 743 -6.45 -1.70 -11.30
CA ALA A 743 -6.46 -1.06 -9.97
C ALA A 743 -7.64 -0.09 -9.75
N VAL A 744 -8.28 0.36 -10.84
CA VAL A 744 -9.50 1.17 -10.82
C VAL A 744 -10.45 0.66 -11.92
N CYS A 745 -11.75 0.69 -11.66
CA CYS A 745 -12.78 0.23 -12.58
C CYS A 745 -13.63 1.40 -13.09
N PRO A 746 -13.86 1.57 -14.40
CA PRO A 746 -14.77 2.60 -14.89
C PRO A 746 -16.14 2.51 -14.21
N LEU A 747 -16.70 3.63 -13.74
CA LEU A 747 -17.93 3.63 -12.93
C LEU A 747 -19.07 2.88 -13.61
N ALA A 748 -19.29 3.12 -14.91
CA ALA A 748 -20.34 2.45 -15.67
C ALA A 748 -20.14 0.92 -15.78
N THR A 749 -18.89 0.45 -15.81
CA THR A 749 -18.59 -0.99 -15.76
C THR A 749 -18.86 -1.54 -14.37
N PHE A 750 -18.41 -0.85 -13.34
CA PHE A 750 -18.59 -1.28 -11.96
C PHE A 750 -20.07 -1.35 -11.57
N THR A 751 -20.91 -0.38 -11.96
CA THR A 751 -22.35 -0.42 -11.68
C THR A 751 -23.05 -1.59 -12.37
N ARG A 752 -22.64 -1.97 -13.59
CA ARG A 752 -23.17 -3.17 -14.27
C ARG A 752 -22.82 -4.46 -13.52
N LEU A 753 -21.62 -4.54 -12.95
CA LEU A 753 -21.22 -5.68 -12.12
C LEU A 753 -22.07 -5.78 -10.85
N LEU A 754 -22.40 -4.64 -10.23
CA LEU A 754 -23.34 -4.58 -9.09
C LEU A 754 -24.75 -5.04 -9.47
N ASP A 755 -25.21 -4.77 -10.69
CA ASP A 755 -26.52 -5.23 -11.17
C ASP A 755 -26.56 -6.73 -11.50
N GLY A 756 -25.40 -7.42 -11.48
CA GLY A 756 -25.28 -8.84 -11.82
C GLY A 756 -25.14 -9.11 -13.32
N GLY A 757 -24.81 -8.08 -14.13
CA GLY A 757 -24.45 -8.27 -15.53
C GLY A 757 -23.04 -8.86 -15.69
N ALA A 758 -22.85 -9.72 -16.70
CA ALA A 758 -21.50 -10.13 -17.11
C ALA A 758 -20.74 -8.96 -17.75
N SER A 759 -19.40 -8.98 -17.65
CA SER A 759 -18.55 -8.03 -18.38
C SER A 759 -18.78 -8.17 -19.90
N PRO A 760 -18.76 -7.05 -20.66
CA PRO A 760 -18.93 -7.09 -22.11
C PRO A 760 -17.83 -7.87 -22.82
#